data_AF-A0A3E4PPM7-F1
#
_entry.id   AF-A0A3E4PPM7-F1
#
_cell.length_a   1.000
_cell.length_b   1.000
_cell.length_c   1.000
_cell.angle_alpha   90.00
_cell.angle_beta   90.00
_cell.angle_gamma   90.00
#
_symmetry.space_group_name_H-M   'P 1'
#
loop_
_entity.id
_entity.type
_entity.pdbx_description
1 polymer ?
#
loop_
_entity_poly.entity_id
_entity_poly.type
_entity_poly.pdbx_seq_one_letter_code
_entity_poly.pdbx_strand_id
1 'polypeptide(L)'
;MKKLNTIILILLGMICTQLYAVQLNSIYPLKPNDSEAFYFTPENYPIKADGKMDVSDALQAAINQVKKEKNFGILFIPEGKYKISKTIYIPTAIRLIGYGKNRPEFILAKNSPGFQEEVADDKGKAKYMFWFTGAVVKEGEKPRDAGASTFYSAMSNINLRIEDGNPHAVALRTHFAQHSFISYVAVYIGKGKAGLFDVGNELENVAFYGGDYGIYTTKASPGWPVMMVDSYFEGQRVAALRCQESGLAMVNLYAKNVPAVFDIDPNYCDKLFLENSYFENVSGPAVVITNENNSNNQITFRNVYCKNVPTLAKYTRSNTATHVSHKIYKVKSYDHGLQMDDMVDMPEYETLVDIEPIQKMPVAQLMDIPALPAMATWVNLREFGAKGDGETDDTKAIQEAIDKYDNIYVPQGWYRITETLKMKPDTKLIGLHPFGTQFRLDESTAAFSGFGGPKAMVESSEGGANMLMGIGINTGGYNYRAVGVKWMANADSYMNDVKFVGGHGGLWKPKPGVEEPRGRWNRPARISSPDNPVAASGMDLAWDNQYWSLWVTNNGGGTFKDIWTASTYATNGFYANNTSTPGRIYAMSIEHHVRNEVRFSKVSNWKVYCMQTEEESRESTDCQPIEMDDCKDVTFANLYMFRVIRVNEPYHSSVRIRNCENIAFLNLHNYSQIKYTNNIAVFDVNKDIDIRPWELSRLIVTGKEPHQQSLGNEIGKVNQLASDLEFAEGIARDSKGNIYFCDHRMRRIFKWSVETNSLSLLADFPWKPSNLAFDSEDNLLVLFRYDAQPGYLINGKPEEMPVMPDTKGTSFSGYGNSAYTMRVYSIDPENPEETIKLLPRVPMGQVKNVYKALYPSNRWRDFHDFNAVSVYVPEMCFLAPDGKTIIPHYFDLSRSSSLLEAYPGKPFYTSDEYDRRMVKMDVANDGTLSNLSYFVEQGEFGSAVDKEGNLYVADGEIYVFDKDGKKKGMIRVPERPSTLQFGGKDGNTLFVTGRSKFFGVRIK
;
A
#
# COMPACT_ATOMS: atom_id res chain seq x y z
N MET A 1 10.39 -74.21 10.71
CA MET A 1 9.64 -72.94 10.58
C MET A 1 10.23 -71.84 11.49
N LYS A 2 11.50 -71.45 11.27
CA LYS A 2 12.20 -70.41 12.08
C LYS A 2 13.16 -69.55 11.24
N LYS A 3 12.90 -69.41 9.93
CA LYS A 3 13.73 -68.61 9.00
C LYS A 3 12.93 -67.72 8.03
N LEU A 4 11.64 -67.49 8.29
CA LEU A 4 10.81 -66.62 7.45
C LEU A 4 10.37 -65.30 8.13
N ASN A 5 10.52 -65.18 9.45
CA ASN A 5 10.08 -63.98 10.20
C ASN A 5 11.16 -62.90 10.37
N THR A 6 12.40 -63.13 9.90
CA THR A 6 13.49 -62.15 10.03
C THR A 6 13.70 -61.30 8.78
N ILE A 7 13.14 -61.72 7.62
CA ILE A 7 13.29 -60.98 6.36
C ILE A 7 12.12 -60.00 6.13
N ILE A 8 10.97 -60.21 6.78
CA ILE A 8 9.81 -59.30 6.69
C ILE A 8 9.90 -58.13 7.68
N LEU A 9 10.71 -58.22 8.75
CA LEU A 9 10.95 -57.11 9.67
C LEU A 9 12.05 -56.12 9.23
N ILE A 10 12.84 -56.45 8.19
CA ILE A 10 13.89 -55.57 7.66
C ILE A 10 13.38 -54.75 6.45
N LEU A 11 12.26 -55.13 5.84
CA LEU A 11 11.64 -54.43 4.71
C LEU A 11 10.50 -53.46 5.08
N LEU A 12 10.13 -53.37 6.37
CA LEU A 12 9.15 -52.40 6.89
C LEU A 12 9.79 -51.26 7.72
N GLY A 13 11.13 -51.16 7.72
CA GLY A 13 11.90 -50.17 8.48
C GLY A 13 12.55 -49.05 7.66
N MET A 14 12.14 -48.83 6.41
CA MET A 14 12.62 -47.71 5.57
C MET A 14 11.46 -46.99 4.85
N ILE A 15 10.45 -46.59 5.62
CA ILE A 15 9.78 -45.32 5.35
C ILE A 15 10.14 -44.43 6.53
N CYS A 16 11.40 -44.01 6.60
CA CYS A 16 11.68 -42.72 7.19
C CYS A 16 10.97 -41.73 6.29
N THR A 17 9.76 -41.31 6.67
CA THR A 17 9.20 -40.05 6.21
C THR A 17 10.23 -38.99 6.59
N GLN A 18 11.11 -38.64 5.65
CA GLN A 18 11.95 -37.47 5.81
C GLN A 18 10.99 -36.29 5.95
N LEU A 19 10.89 -35.80 7.18
CA LEU A 19 10.19 -34.58 7.54
C LEU A 19 10.96 -33.44 6.87
N TYR A 20 10.63 -33.14 5.61
CA TYR A 20 11.16 -31.97 4.93
C TYR A 20 10.33 -30.76 5.34
N ALA A 21 10.96 -29.77 5.94
CA ALA A 21 10.33 -28.50 6.33
C ALA A 21 10.22 -27.49 5.16
N VAL A 22 10.74 -27.86 3.99
CA VAL A 22 10.72 -27.08 2.75
C VAL A 22 10.44 -28.00 1.57
N GLN A 23 9.95 -27.42 0.47
CA GLN A 23 9.75 -28.14 -0.78
C GLN A 23 11.10 -28.24 -1.50
N LEU A 24 11.54 -29.46 -1.82
CA LEU A 24 12.78 -29.68 -2.58
C LEU A 24 12.52 -30.07 -4.04
N ASN A 25 11.28 -30.43 -4.38
CA ASN A 25 10.91 -30.73 -5.75
C ASN A 25 10.87 -29.46 -6.61
N SER A 26 11.12 -29.63 -7.90
CA SER A 26 10.99 -28.55 -8.86
C SER A 26 9.56 -28.04 -8.93
N ILE A 27 9.37 -26.71 -8.83
CA ILE A 27 8.04 -26.09 -9.01
C ILE A 27 7.71 -25.83 -10.49
N TYR A 28 8.73 -25.86 -11.35
CA TYR A 28 8.59 -25.74 -12.80
C TYR A 28 9.05 -27.05 -13.47
N PRO A 29 8.25 -28.13 -13.42
CA PRO A 29 8.67 -29.45 -13.91
C PRO A 29 8.79 -29.54 -15.44
N LEU A 30 8.25 -28.56 -16.17
CA LEU A 30 8.23 -28.50 -17.63
C LEU A 30 8.97 -27.23 -18.12
N LYS A 31 9.36 -27.22 -19.40
CA LYS A 31 9.95 -26.02 -20.04
C LYS A 31 8.88 -24.94 -20.21
N PRO A 32 9.02 -23.75 -19.62
CA PRO A 32 8.13 -22.62 -19.92
C PRO A 32 8.32 -22.21 -21.38
N ASN A 33 7.23 -21.85 -22.07
CA ASN A 33 7.28 -21.39 -23.46
C ASN A 33 7.15 -19.85 -23.50
N ASP A 34 8.28 -19.15 -23.55
CA ASP A 34 8.33 -17.69 -23.57
C ASP A 34 9.29 -17.24 -24.68
N SER A 35 8.72 -16.58 -25.70
CA SER A 35 9.47 -16.13 -26.88
C SER A 35 10.41 -14.96 -26.61
N GLU A 36 10.21 -14.24 -25.50
CA GLU A 36 11.06 -13.10 -25.11
C GLU A 36 12.15 -13.51 -24.11
N ALA A 37 12.10 -14.73 -23.56
CA ALA A 37 13.09 -15.28 -22.66
C ALA A 37 14.28 -15.94 -23.38
N PHE A 38 15.40 -16.07 -22.66
CA PHE A 38 16.57 -16.80 -23.13
C PHE A 38 16.64 -18.16 -22.44
N TYR A 39 17.24 -19.15 -23.10
CA TYR A 39 17.36 -20.52 -22.59
C TYR A 39 18.82 -20.95 -22.58
N PHE A 40 19.37 -21.28 -21.41
CA PHE A 40 20.74 -21.72 -21.25
C PHE A 40 20.89 -23.20 -21.60
N THR A 41 20.81 -23.51 -22.89
CA THR A 41 20.84 -24.87 -23.42
C THR A 41 22.03 -25.09 -24.35
N PRO A 42 22.45 -26.34 -24.61
CA PRO A 42 23.54 -26.65 -25.55
C PRO A 42 23.30 -26.19 -26.99
N GLU A 43 22.04 -25.96 -27.39
CA GLU A 43 21.69 -25.44 -28.72
C GLU A 43 22.01 -23.94 -28.86
N ASN A 44 21.95 -23.20 -27.74
CA ASN A 44 22.13 -21.74 -27.72
C ASN A 44 23.53 -21.33 -27.26
N TYR A 45 24.17 -22.15 -26.43
CA TYR A 45 25.47 -21.85 -25.81
C TYR A 45 26.40 -23.06 -25.82
N PRO A 46 27.73 -22.86 -25.85
CA PRO A 46 28.71 -23.96 -25.88
C PRO A 46 28.87 -24.61 -24.50
N ILE A 47 27.90 -25.42 -24.07
CA ILE A 47 27.84 -25.98 -22.71
C ILE A 47 27.49 -27.46 -22.67
N LYS A 48 27.81 -28.11 -21.53
CA LYS A 48 27.27 -29.42 -21.13
C LYS A 48 26.80 -29.35 -19.68
N ALA A 49 25.58 -29.82 -19.42
CA ALA A 49 24.98 -29.85 -18.08
C ALA A 49 25.31 -31.17 -17.34
N ASP A 50 26.56 -31.64 -17.43
CA ASP A 50 27.01 -32.94 -16.91
C ASP A 50 27.75 -32.86 -15.56
N GLY A 51 27.90 -31.66 -15.01
CA GLY A 51 28.65 -31.37 -13.78
C GLY A 51 30.16 -31.48 -13.94
N LYS A 52 30.69 -31.59 -15.17
CA LYS A 52 32.12 -31.73 -15.45
C LYS A 52 32.68 -30.53 -16.19
N MET A 53 31.98 -30.07 -17.22
CA MET A 53 32.37 -28.87 -17.96
C MET A 53 32.19 -27.63 -17.08
N ASP A 54 33.23 -26.81 -17.00
CA ASP A 54 33.11 -25.50 -16.40
C ASP A 54 32.32 -24.58 -17.34
N VAL A 55 31.16 -24.11 -16.88
CA VAL A 55 30.25 -23.27 -17.65
C VAL A 55 30.30 -21.80 -17.24
N SER A 56 31.24 -21.39 -16.38
CA SER A 56 31.28 -20.03 -15.82
C SER A 56 31.22 -18.93 -16.90
N ASP A 57 32.07 -19.02 -17.92
CA ASP A 57 32.14 -17.98 -18.95
C ASP A 57 30.92 -17.98 -19.87
N ALA A 58 30.41 -19.16 -20.23
CA ALA A 58 29.21 -19.30 -21.03
C ALA A 58 27.96 -18.77 -20.30
N LEU A 59 27.84 -19.05 -19.00
CA LEU A 59 26.74 -18.57 -18.17
C LEU A 59 26.79 -17.04 -18.02
N GLN A 60 27.98 -16.48 -17.76
CA GLN A 60 28.15 -15.03 -17.68
C GLN A 60 27.79 -14.35 -19.00
N ALA A 61 28.20 -14.93 -20.13
CA ALA A 61 27.86 -14.43 -21.45
C ALA A 61 26.35 -14.43 -21.70
N ALA A 62 25.65 -15.53 -21.33
CA ALA A 62 24.20 -15.63 -21.45
C ALA A 62 23.46 -14.56 -20.64
N ILE A 63 23.86 -14.36 -19.37
CA ILE A 63 23.27 -13.34 -18.49
C ILE A 63 23.47 -11.93 -19.07
N ASN A 64 24.70 -11.63 -19.50
CA ASN A 64 25.03 -10.34 -20.09
C ASN A 64 24.28 -10.12 -21.42
N GLN A 65 24.02 -11.18 -22.18
CA GLN A 65 23.24 -11.13 -23.41
C GLN A 65 21.79 -10.72 -23.13
N VAL A 66 21.12 -11.35 -22.14
CA VAL A 66 19.75 -10.94 -21.75
C VAL A 66 19.72 -9.47 -21.38
N LYS A 67 20.66 -9.02 -20.53
CA LYS A 67 20.73 -7.61 -20.12
C LYS A 67 20.97 -6.66 -21.28
N LYS A 68 21.83 -7.02 -22.23
CA LYS A 68 22.17 -6.16 -23.38
C LYS A 68 21.02 -6.08 -24.39
N GLU A 69 20.36 -7.20 -24.69
CA GLU A 69 19.36 -7.28 -25.74
C GLU A 69 17.96 -6.86 -25.27
N LYS A 70 17.63 -7.11 -24.00
CA LYS A 70 16.28 -6.87 -23.45
C LYS A 70 16.23 -5.83 -22.33
N ASN A 71 17.36 -5.42 -21.76
CA ASN A 71 17.49 -4.58 -20.54
C ASN A 71 16.94 -5.21 -19.25
N PHE A 72 15.95 -6.07 -19.32
CA PHE A 72 15.41 -6.88 -18.23
C PHE A 72 14.93 -8.21 -18.81
N GLY A 73 14.78 -9.23 -17.98
CA GLY A 73 14.14 -10.47 -18.42
C GLY A 73 14.67 -11.73 -17.76
N ILE A 74 14.35 -12.86 -18.38
CA ILE A 74 14.53 -14.19 -17.80
C ILE A 74 15.57 -14.99 -18.61
N LEU A 75 16.50 -15.63 -17.89
CA LEU A 75 17.31 -16.73 -18.39
C LEU A 75 16.83 -18.05 -17.74
N PHE A 76 16.19 -18.91 -18.54
CA PHE A 76 15.74 -20.22 -18.10
C PHE A 76 16.88 -21.24 -18.14
N ILE A 77 17.04 -21.99 -17.04
CA ILE A 77 18.10 -23.00 -16.86
C ILE A 77 17.46 -24.40 -16.82
N PRO A 78 17.72 -25.29 -17.79
CA PRO A 78 17.18 -26.65 -17.77
C PRO A 78 17.82 -27.49 -16.66
N GLU A 79 17.08 -28.49 -16.20
CA GLU A 79 17.56 -29.54 -15.31
C GLU A 79 18.91 -30.09 -15.79
N GLY A 80 19.85 -30.19 -14.85
CA GLY A 80 21.20 -30.66 -15.11
C GLY A 80 22.14 -30.22 -14.00
N LYS A 81 23.41 -30.60 -14.15
CA LYS A 81 24.48 -30.21 -13.23
C LYS A 81 25.46 -29.28 -13.93
N TYR A 82 25.74 -28.14 -13.32
CA TYR A 82 26.52 -27.08 -13.93
C TYR A 82 27.70 -26.76 -13.03
N LYS A 83 28.91 -27.13 -13.46
CA LYS A 83 30.12 -26.82 -12.71
C LYS A 83 30.55 -25.39 -13.03
N ILE A 84 30.89 -24.63 -11.99
CA ILE A 84 31.47 -23.29 -12.10
C ILE A 84 32.75 -23.20 -11.26
N SER A 85 33.68 -22.35 -11.65
CA SER A 85 34.89 -22.03 -10.86
C SER A 85 35.10 -20.54 -10.62
N LYS A 86 34.27 -19.68 -11.22
CA LYS A 86 34.32 -18.22 -11.10
C LYS A 86 33.03 -17.69 -10.48
N THR A 87 33.12 -16.47 -9.93
CA THR A 87 31.95 -15.69 -9.54
C THR A 87 31.13 -15.33 -10.77
N ILE A 88 29.81 -15.53 -10.68
CA ILE A 88 28.83 -15.18 -11.71
C ILE A 88 28.09 -13.92 -11.27
N TYR A 89 28.11 -12.89 -12.10
CA TYR A 89 27.47 -11.60 -11.83
C TYR A 89 26.09 -11.54 -12.47
N ILE A 90 25.09 -11.18 -11.66
CA ILE A 90 23.69 -11.03 -12.10
C ILE A 90 23.36 -9.53 -12.03
N PRO A 91 23.26 -8.82 -13.16
CA PRO A 91 22.94 -7.40 -13.15
C PRO A 91 21.45 -7.16 -12.88
N THR A 92 21.11 -5.93 -12.49
CA THR A 92 19.74 -5.48 -12.22
C THR A 92 18.71 -5.94 -13.27
N ALA A 93 17.57 -6.41 -12.78
CA ALA A 93 16.39 -6.86 -13.52
C ALA A 93 16.59 -8.12 -14.38
N ILE A 94 17.55 -8.96 -14.03
CA ILE A 94 17.72 -10.29 -14.63
C ILE A 94 17.29 -11.37 -13.64
N ARG A 95 16.47 -12.30 -14.12
CA ARG A 95 16.00 -13.46 -13.35
C ARG A 95 16.58 -14.75 -13.88
N LEU A 96 17.11 -15.58 -12.99
CA LEU A 96 17.53 -16.95 -13.30
C LEU A 96 16.48 -17.91 -12.78
N ILE A 97 15.84 -18.67 -13.67
CA ILE A 97 14.74 -19.58 -13.30
C ILE A 97 15.06 -20.99 -13.79
N GLY A 98 15.19 -21.93 -12.85
CA GLY A 98 15.40 -23.35 -13.16
C GLY A 98 14.12 -24.06 -13.57
N TYR A 99 14.21 -25.06 -14.46
CA TYR A 99 13.07 -25.90 -14.84
C TYR A 99 13.48 -27.35 -15.14
N GLY A 100 12.51 -28.26 -15.12
CA GLY A 100 12.68 -29.70 -15.32
C GLY A 100 12.22 -30.50 -14.09
N LYS A 101 12.20 -31.84 -14.19
CA LYS A 101 11.67 -32.70 -13.12
C LYS A 101 12.40 -32.48 -11.80
N ASN A 102 13.71 -32.25 -11.89
CA ASN A 102 14.54 -31.82 -10.78
C ASN A 102 15.04 -30.39 -11.01
N ARG A 103 15.29 -29.66 -9.91
CA ARG A 103 15.93 -28.34 -9.98
C ARG A 103 17.33 -28.50 -10.57
N PRO A 104 17.77 -27.65 -11.52
CA PRO A 104 19.17 -27.59 -11.91
C PRO A 104 20.07 -27.29 -10.71
N GLU A 105 21.27 -27.86 -10.71
CA GLU A 105 22.24 -27.71 -9.63
C GLU A 105 23.52 -27.03 -10.15
N PHE A 106 23.87 -25.86 -9.60
CA PHE A 106 25.18 -25.24 -9.80
C PHE A 106 26.15 -25.66 -8.71
N ILE A 107 27.35 -26.10 -9.13
CA ILE A 107 28.37 -26.69 -8.27
C ILE A 107 29.64 -25.84 -8.38
N LEU A 108 30.03 -25.18 -7.29
CA LEU A 108 31.36 -24.58 -7.20
C LEU A 108 32.40 -25.68 -7.08
N ALA A 109 33.30 -25.75 -8.05
CA ALA A 109 34.31 -26.78 -8.14
C ALA A 109 35.22 -26.83 -6.91
N LYS A 110 35.73 -28.02 -6.58
CA LYS A 110 36.79 -28.18 -5.58
C LYS A 110 37.96 -27.23 -5.82
N ASN A 111 38.44 -26.58 -4.75
CA ASN A 111 39.57 -25.66 -4.79
C ASN A 111 39.44 -24.59 -5.89
N SER A 112 38.25 -24.00 -6.03
CA SER A 112 38.00 -22.96 -7.04
C SER A 112 38.87 -21.73 -6.76
N PRO A 113 39.57 -21.17 -7.76
CA PRO A 113 40.55 -20.11 -7.53
C PRO A 113 39.98 -18.89 -6.77
N GLY A 114 40.64 -18.53 -5.67
CA GLY A 114 40.34 -17.34 -4.86
C GLY A 114 39.23 -17.54 -3.81
N PHE A 115 38.75 -18.77 -3.61
CA PHE A 115 37.79 -19.11 -2.53
C PHE A 115 38.48 -19.73 -1.30
N GLN A 116 39.81 -19.84 -1.33
CA GLN A 116 40.64 -20.45 -0.28
C GLN A 116 40.99 -19.48 0.85
N GLU A 117 40.93 -18.17 0.59
CA GLU A 117 41.37 -17.13 1.50
C GLU A 117 40.26 -16.08 1.71
N GLU A 118 40.35 -15.37 2.82
CA GLU A 118 39.45 -14.27 3.12
C GLU A 118 39.68 -13.08 2.17
N VAL A 119 38.60 -12.49 1.67
CA VAL A 119 38.67 -11.26 0.87
C VAL A 119 38.55 -10.06 1.80
N ALA A 120 39.68 -9.55 2.30
CA ALA A 120 39.70 -8.54 3.37
C ALA A 120 38.97 -7.23 3.01
N ASP A 121 39.01 -6.76 1.76
CA ASP A 121 38.36 -5.50 1.36
C ASP A 121 36.86 -5.64 1.06
N ASP A 122 36.35 -6.88 1.03
CA ASP A 122 34.94 -7.14 0.81
C ASP A 122 34.14 -7.01 2.12
N LYS A 123 32.92 -6.47 2.03
CA LYS A 123 32.02 -6.25 3.18
C LYS A 123 31.71 -7.58 3.90
N GLY A 124 31.52 -8.65 3.14
CA GLY A 124 31.23 -9.99 3.66
C GLY A 124 32.48 -10.78 4.07
N LYS A 125 33.68 -10.26 3.81
CA LYS A 125 34.94 -10.97 4.00
C LYS A 125 34.93 -12.34 3.30
N ALA A 126 34.40 -12.38 2.07
CA ALA A 126 34.12 -13.63 1.37
C ALA A 126 34.23 -13.48 -0.14
N LYS A 127 34.20 -14.64 -0.83
CA LYS A 127 34.02 -14.70 -2.27
C LYS A 127 32.73 -15.43 -2.61
N TYR A 128 32.04 -14.97 -3.64
CA TYR A 128 30.66 -15.37 -3.94
C TYR A 128 30.56 -16.28 -5.16
N MET A 129 29.73 -17.32 -5.11
CA MET A 129 29.40 -18.09 -6.33
C MET A 129 28.58 -17.24 -7.29
N PHE A 130 27.53 -16.58 -6.78
CA PHE A 130 26.75 -15.60 -7.52
C PHE A 130 26.69 -14.27 -6.78
N TRP A 131 26.84 -13.18 -7.53
CA TRP A 131 26.81 -11.82 -7.01
C TRP A 131 25.82 -10.97 -7.80
N PHE A 132 24.74 -10.54 -7.14
CA PHE A 132 23.82 -9.56 -7.70
C PHE A 132 24.46 -8.16 -7.72
N THR A 133 24.43 -7.51 -8.88
CA THR A 133 25.18 -6.28 -9.15
C THR A 133 24.28 -5.20 -9.72
N GLY A 134 24.62 -3.93 -9.48
CA GLY A 134 23.84 -2.80 -9.99
C GLY A 134 23.91 -2.62 -11.51
N ALA A 135 24.91 -3.22 -12.17
CA ALA A 135 25.14 -3.13 -13.61
C ALA A 135 25.95 -4.33 -14.11
N VAL A 136 26.04 -4.49 -15.44
CA VAL A 136 26.90 -5.50 -16.07
C VAL A 136 28.35 -5.28 -15.66
N VAL A 137 29.02 -6.36 -15.23
CA VAL A 137 30.45 -6.35 -14.88
C VAL A 137 31.26 -6.72 -16.13
N LYS A 138 32.17 -5.85 -16.55
CA LYS A 138 33.10 -6.12 -17.65
C LYS A 138 34.41 -6.70 -17.12
N GLU A 139 35.13 -7.39 -18.01
CA GLU A 139 36.43 -7.96 -17.67
C GLU A 139 37.41 -6.87 -17.19
N GLY A 140 38.06 -7.11 -16.04
CA GLY A 140 38.99 -6.18 -15.40
C GLY A 140 38.34 -5.06 -14.59
N GLU A 141 37.02 -4.89 -14.63
CA GLU A 141 36.31 -3.90 -13.82
C GLU A 141 35.94 -4.46 -12.43
N LYS A 142 35.97 -3.59 -11.40
CA LYS A 142 35.42 -3.95 -10.09
C LYS A 142 33.89 -4.02 -10.19
N PRO A 143 33.23 -5.05 -9.63
CA PRO A 143 31.78 -5.15 -9.67
C PRO A 143 31.16 -3.98 -8.91
N ARG A 144 30.16 -3.33 -9.52
CA ARG A 144 29.27 -2.40 -8.81
C ARG A 144 28.26 -3.23 -8.03
N ASP A 145 28.36 -3.23 -6.71
CA ASP A 145 27.43 -3.95 -5.85
C ASP A 145 25.98 -3.55 -6.15
N ALA A 146 25.05 -4.47 -5.91
CA ALA A 146 23.63 -4.13 -5.89
C ALA A 146 23.35 -3.11 -4.76
N GLY A 147 22.21 -2.42 -4.83
CA GLY A 147 21.76 -1.53 -3.75
C GLY A 147 20.32 -1.08 -3.94
N ALA A 148 19.94 0.04 -3.33
CA ALA A 148 18.59 0.62 -3.32
C ALA A 148 17.98 0.97 -4.70
N SER A 149 18.64 0.66 -5.82
CA SER A 149 18.07 0.80 -7.18
C SER A 149 18.18 -0.48 -8.01
N THR A 150 18.56 -1.60 -7.38
CA THR A 150 18.65 -2.91 -8.02
C THR A 150 17.34 -3.66 -7.82
N PHE A 151 16.37 -3.39 -8.70
CA PHE A 151 15.04 -3.99 -8.65
C PHE A 151 14.91 -5.25 -9.53
N TYR A 152 13.84 -6.01 -9.33
CA TYR A 152 13.37 -7.10 -10.20
C TYR A 152 14.31 -8.32 -10.40
N SER A 153 15.42 -8.39 -9.67
CA SER A 153 16.46 -9.42 -9.90
C SER A 153 16.19 -10.64 -9.06
N ALA A 154 16.23 -11.85 -9.63
CA ALA A 154 15.86 -13.03 -8.86
C ALA A 154 16.62 -14.30 -9.24
N MET A 155 16.67 -15.24 -8.30
CA MET A 155 17.03 -16.63 -8.56
C MET A 155 15.92 -17.52 -8.01
N SER A 156 15.37 -18.39 -8.87
CA SER A 156 14.28 -19.28 -8.50
C SER A 156 14.46 -20.70 -8.99
N ASN A 157 14.06 -21.68 -8.16
CA ASN A 157 13.99 -23.10 -8.51
C ASN A 157 15.35 -23.69 -8.96
N ILE A 158 16.43 -23.30 -8.28
CA ILE A 158 17.82 -23.67 -8.58
C ILE A 158 18.50 -24.14 -7.28
N ASN A 159 19.25 -25.25 -7.32
CA ASN A 159 20.05 -25.70 -6.20
C ASN A 159 21.51 -25.26 -6.35
N LEU A 160 22.19 -25.02 -5.22
CA LEU A 160 23.57 -24.55 -5.17
C LEU A 160 24.40 -25.47 -4.29
N ARG A 161 25.63 -25.77 -4.69
CA ARG A 161 26.56 -26.62 -3.94
C ARG A 161 27.96 -26.03 -3.91
N ILE A 162 28.55 -26.00 -2.73
CA ILE A 162 29.96 -25.66 -2.52
C ILE A 162 30.73 -26.96 -2.24
N GLU A 163 31.66 -27.32 -3.13
CA GLU A 163 32.55 -28.47 -2.88
C GLU A 163 33.73 -28.10 -1.95
N ASP A 164 34.41 -29.14 -1.44
CA ASP A 164 35.56 -29.02 -0.54
C ASP A 164 36.69 -28.12 -1.11
N GLY A 165 37.43 -27.46 -0.21
CA GLY A 165 38.55 -26.59 -0.57
C GLY A 165 38.18 -25.13 -0.83
N ASN A 166 36.96 -24.73 -0.46
CA ASN A 166 36.42 -23.37 -0.63
C ASN A 166 35.92 -22.77 0.70
N PRO A 167 36.74 -22.69 1.77
CA PRO A 167 36.29 -22.29 3.11
C PRO A 167 35.72 -20.86 3.19
N HIS A 168 36.11 -19.96 2.30
CA HIS A 168 35.60 -18.57 2.27
C HIS A 168 34.51 -18.35 1.21
N ALA A 169 33.95 -19.43 0.66
CA ALA A 169 32.85 -19.35 -0.29
C ALA A 169 31.52 -19.04 0.38
N VAL A 170 30.78 -18.14 -0.25
CA VAL A 170 29.37 -17.85 0.01
C VAL A 170 28.60 -18.09 -1.28
N ALA A 171 27.44 -18.75 -1.20
CA ALA A 171 26.72 -19.09 -2.43
C ALA A 171 26.16 -17.82 -3.11
N LEU A 172 25.51 -16.92 -2.37
CA LEU A 172 24.84 -15.76 -2.93
C LEU A 172 25.17 -14.45 -2.18
N ARG A 173 25.43 -13.39 -2.93
CA ARG A 173 25.51 -12.00 -2.45
C ARG A 173 24.29 -11.21 -2.94
N THR A 174 23.38 -10.86 -2.04
CA THR A 174 21.98 -10.47 -2.35
C THR A 174 21.60 -9.04 -1.88
N HIS A 175 22.45 -8.05 -2.13
CA HIS A 175 22.25 -6.64 -1.71
C HIS A 175 21.26 -5.86 -2.58
N PHE A 176 20.10 -6.44 -2.90
CA PHE A 176 19.17 -5.84 -3.85
C PHE A 176 17.90 -5.29 -3.19
N ALA A 177 17.07 -4.65 -4.01
CA ALA A 177 15.90 -3.88 -3.62
C ALA A 177 14.58 -4.57 -4.01
N GLN A 178 13.45 -3.86 -3.96
CA GLN A 178 12.09 -4.33 -4.22
C GLN A 178 11.97 -5.22 -5.49
N HIS A 179 11.05 -6.19 -5.44
CA HIS A 179 10.84 -7.24 -6.47
C HIS A 179 12.05 -8.10 -6.80
N SER A 180 13.06 -8.08 -5.93
CA SER A 180 14.19 -8.98 -6.01
C SER A 180 14.07 -10.01 -4.90
N PHE A 181 14.23 -11.28 -5.26
CA PHE A 181 13.97 -12.40 -4.35
C PHE A 181 14.82 -13.62 -4.65
N ILE A 182 14.93 -14.50 -3.65
CA ILE A 182 15.47 -15.85 -3.78
C ILE A 182 14.37 -16.83 -3.40
N SER A 183 13.93 -17.69 -4.34
CA SER A 183 12.83 -18.62 -4.06
C SER A 183 13.09 -20.06 -4.49
N TYR A 184 12.69 -21.04 -3.68
CA TYR A 184 12.83 -22.47 -3.98
C TYR A 184 14.29 -22.87 -4.27
N VAL A 185 15.21 -22.45 -3.40
CA VAL A 185 16.66 -22.69 -3.52
C VAL A 185 17.16 -23.50 -2.33
N ALA A 186 17.80 -24.65 -2.60
CA ALA A 186 18.57 -25.37 -1.58
C ALA A 186 20.07 -25.13 -1.79
N VAL A 187 20.75 -24.73 -0.71
CA VAL A 187 22.19 -24.47 -0.68
C VAL A 187 22.89 -25.51 0.18
N TYR A 188 23.71 -26.34 -0.46
CA TYR A 188 24.59 -27.31 0.18
C TYR A 188 25.96 -26.67 0.39
N ILE A 189 26.14 -26.02 1.54
CA ILE A 189 27.31 -25.19 1.86
C ILE A 189 28.51 -26.05 2.25
N GLY A 190 28.28 -27.19 2.89
CA GLY A 190 29.36 -28.10 3.31
C GLY A 190 30.36 -27.41 4.24
N LYS A 191 31.63 -27.33 3.82
CA LYS A 191 32.72 -26.65 4.56
C LYS A 191 32.94 -25.19 4.13
N GLY A 192 32.08 -24.62 3.29
CA GLY A 192 32.10 -23.19 2.95
C GLY A 192 31.68 -22.30 4.13
N LYS A 193 31.71 -21.00 3.90
CA LYS A 193 31.41 -19.97 4.91
C LYS A 193 29.91 -19.86 5.16
N ALA A 194 29.13 -19.56 4.11
CA ALA A 194 27.69 -19.40 4.25
C ALA A 194 26.89 -19.65 2.97
N GLY A 195 25.57 -19.70 3.11
CA GLY A 195 24.63 -19.68 1.99
C GLY A 195 24.53 -18.28 1.39
N LEU A 196 24.07 -17.30 2.17
CA LEU A 196 23.88 -15.92 1.72
C LEU A 196 24.68 -14.91 2.55
N PHE A 197 25.06 -13.82 1.90
CA PHE A 197 25.54 -12.60 2.54
C PHE A 197 24.73 -11.35 2.14
N ASP A 198 24.30 -10.63 3.18
CA ASP A 198 23.72 -9.29 3.15
C ASP A 198 22.46 -9.20 2.28
N VAL A 199 21.36 -9.60 2.93
CA VAL A 199 20.08 -9.97 2.34
C VAL A 199 19.16 -8.77 2.09
N GLY A 200 18.35 -8.91 1.06
CA GLY A 200 17.16 -8.13 0.71
C GLY A 200 16.43 -8.95 -0.36
N ASN A 201 15.26 -8.58 -0.88
CA ASN A 201 14.13 -8.01 -0.14
C ASN A 201 13.25 -9.15 0.44
N GLU A 202 13.14 -10.26 -0.30
CA GLU A 202 12.31 -11.42 0.07
C GLU A 202 13.04 -12.75 -0.18
N LEU A 203 12.76 -13.74 0.68
CA LEU A 203 13.19 -15.12 0.53
C LEU A 203 12.02 -16.07 0.77
N GLU A 204 11.86 -17.06 -0.10
CA GLU A 204 10.82 -18.09 0.01
C GLU A 204 11.38 -19.49 -0.20
N ASN A 205 10.98 -20.44 0.65
CA ASN A 205 11.27 -21.85 0.44
C ASN A 205 12.77 -22.13 0.23
N VAL A 206 13.59 -21.57 1.12
CA VAL A 206 15.05 -21.66 1.06
C VAL A 206 15.59 -22.62 2.11
N ALA A 207 16.61 -23.41 1.74
CA ALA A 207 17.22 -24.37 2.65
C ALA A 207 18.74 -24.29 2.67
N PHE A 208 19.33 -24.39 3.86
CA PHE A 208 20.76 -24.24 4.11
C PHE A 208 21.32 -25.45 4.86
N TYR A 209 22.21 -26.21 4.21
CA TYR A 209 22.83 -27.40 4.78
C TYR A 209 24.33 -27.22 4.98
N GLY A 210 24.79 -27.33 6.23
CA GLY A 210 26.19 -27.10 6.59
C GLY A 210 26.58 -25.62 6.58
N GLY A 211 27.88 -25.34 6.45
CA GLY A 211 28.44 -23.99 6.54
C GLY A 211 28.82 -23.55 7.94
N ASP A 212 29.56 -22.44 8.06
CA ASP A 212 29.69 -21.75 9.36
C ASP A 212 28.35 -21.11 9.71
N TYR A 213 27.72 -20.48 8.72
CA TYR A 213 26.42 -19.85 8.79
C TYR A 213 25.49 -20.33 7.68
N GLY A 214 24.18 -20.32 7.89
CA GLY A 214 23.24 -20.39 6.79
C GLY A 214 23.21 -19.04 6.08
N ILE A 215 22.97 -17.99 6.87
CA ILE A 215 23.00 -16.60 6.43
C ILE A 215 23.85 -15.81 7.41
N TYR A 216 24.66 -14.88 6.90
CA TYR A 216 25.17 -13.79 7.72
C TYR A 216 24.86 -12.48 7.01
N THR A 217 24.40 -11.48 7.73
CA THR A 217 23.86 -10.27 7.09
C THR A 217 24.13 -9.03 7.91
N THR A 218 24.17 -7.91 7.21
CA THR A 218 24.08 -6.59 7.80
C THR A 218 22.74 -5.95 7.43
N LYS A 219 22.58 -4.67 7.76
CA LYS A 219 21.46 -3.85 7.30
C LYS A 219 21.28 -3.95 5.78
N ALA A 220 20.08 -4.36 5.37
CA ALA A 220 19.65 -4.36 3.97
C ALA A 220 19.84 -2.97 3.33
N SER A 221 20.05 -2.90 2.02
CA SER A 221 20.11 -1.61 1.32
C SER A 221 18.70 -1.07 1.09
N PRO A 222 18.37 0.19 1.45
CA PRO A 222 19.04 1.19 2.28
C PRO A 222 18.66 1.10 3.78
N GLY A 223 17.91 0.07 4.17
CA GLY A 223 17.49 -0.19 5.54
C GLY A 223 16.09 -0.80 5.64
N TRP A 224 15.55 -1.35 4.56
CA TRP A 224 14.21 -1.93 4.50
C TRP A 224 14.10 -3.23 5.32
N PRO A 225 12.88 -3.60 5.75
CA PRO A 225 12.67 -4.89 6.40
C PRO A 225 12.78 -6.01 5.37
N VAL A 226 13.22 -7.19 5.80
CA VAL A 226 13.41 -8.35 4.91
C VAL A 226 12.49 -9.48 5.33
N MET A 227 11.70 -9.98 4.37
CA MET A 227 10.78 -11.08 4.61
C MET A 227 11.41 -12.42 4.27
N MET A 228 11.25 -13.40 5.15
CA MET A 228 11.65 -14.79 4.88
C MET A 228 10.53 -15.76 5.27
N VAL A 229 9.99 -16.48 4.30
CA VAL A 229 8.91 -17.44 4.51
C VAL A 229 9.35 -18.84 4.11
N ASP A 230 8.97 -19.85 4.90
CA ASP A 230 9.27 -21.26 4.65
C ASP A 230 10.79 -21.50 4.52
N SER A 231 11.53 -21.45 5.63
CA SER A 231 13.00 -21.57 5.58
C SER A 231 13.54 -22.71 6.43
N TYR A 232 14.65 -23.32 6.00
CA TYR A 232 15.26 -24.46 6.68
C TYR A 232 16.76 -24.30 6.88
N PHE A 233 17.23 -24.58 8.09
CA PHE A 233 18.64 -24.52 8.47
C PHE A 233 19.05 -25.80 9.19
N GLU A 234 20.06 -26.50 8.67
CA GLU A 234 20.58 -27.70 9.32
C GLU A 234 22.11 -27.80 9.30
N GLY A 235 22.69 -28.03 10.49
CA GLY A 235 24.08 -28.43 10.63
C GLY A 235 25.11 -27.30 10.44
N GLN A 236 24.72 -26.04 10.64
CA GLN A 236 25.66 -24.93 10.70
C GLN A 236 26.65 -25.10 11.86
N ARG A 237 27.91 -24.72 11.66
CA ARG A 237 28.98 -24.87 12.67
C ARG A 237 29.02 -23.76 13.71
N VAL A 238 28.46 -22.59 13.40
CA VAL A 238 28.44 -21.42 14.30
C VAL A 238 27.00 -21.02 14.63
N ALA A 239 26.21 -20.59 13.65
CA ALA A 239 24.81 -20.20 13.85
C ALA A 239 24.00 -20.38 12.57
N ALA A 240 22.68 -20.54 12.67
CA ALA A 240 21.82 -20.52 11.48
C ALA A 240 21.88 -19.14 10.80
N LEU A 241 21.71 -18.07 11.58
CA LEU A 241 21.79 -16.68 11.15
C LEU A 241 22.74 -15.87 12.05
N ARG A 242 23.64 -15.11 11.44
CA ARG A 242 24.44 -14.08 12.11
C ARG A 242 24.02 -12.70 11.62
N CYS A 243 23.69 -11.78 12.53
CA CYS A 243 22.97 -10.56 12.18
C CYS A 243 23.63 -9.28 12.71
N GLN A 244 23.54 -8.22 11.89
CA GLN A 244 23.84 -6.83 12.24
C GLN A 244 22.73 -5.92 11.69
N GLU A 245 21.75 -5.53 12.51
CA GLU A 245 20.61 -4.69 12.07
C GLU A 245 19.87 -5.28 10.86
N SER A 246 19.58 -6.58 10.89
CA SER A 246 19.06 -7.31 9.72
C SER A 246 17.61 -6.97 9.35
N GLY A 247 16.75 -6.62 10.31
CA GLY A 247 15.35 -6.28 10.04
C GLY A 247 14.51 -7.45 9.53
N LEU A 248 14.85 -8.68 9.92
CA LEU A 248 14.21 -9.91 9.43
C LEU A 248 12.87 -10.18 10.11
N ALA A 249 11.81 -10.34 9.31
CA ALA A 249 10.60 -11.05 9.73
C ALA A 249 10.56 -12.42 9.08
N MET A 250 10.31 -13.44 9.89
CA MET A 250 10.36 -14.83 9.48
C MET A 250 9.08 -15.56 9.86
N VAL A 251 8.51 -16.30 8.90
CA VAL A 251 7.34 -17.14 9.12
C VAL A 251 7.66 -18.56 8.65
N ASN A 252 7.33 -19.55 9.48
CA ASN A 252 7.60 -20.97 9.20
C ASN A 252 9.09 -21.29 8.94
N LEU A 253 9.97 -20.81 9.84
CA LEU A 253 11.39 -21.17 9.84
C LEU A 253 11.61 -22.44 10.67
N TYR A 254 12.50 -23.31 10.22
CA TYR A 254 12.95 -24.47 10.99
C TYR A 254 14.49 -24.52 11.05
N ALA A 255 15.04 -24.34 12.25
CA ALA A 255 16.45 -24.55 12.55
C ALA A 255 16.70 -25.85 13.32
N LYS A 256 17.65 -26.66 12.85
CA LYS A 256 17.93 -28.00 13.38
C LYS A 256 19.42 -28.28 13.52
N ASN A 257 19.83 -28.84 14.67
CA ASN A 257 21.22 -29.24 14.92
C ASN A 257 22.21 -28.08 14.70
N VAL A 258 21.94 -26.93 15.32
CA VAL A 258 22.76 -25.71 15.21
C VAL A 258 23.23 -25.24 16.59
N PRO A 259 24.37 -24.55 16.72
CA PRO A 259 24.78 -24.01 18.02
C PRO A 259 23.92 -22.83 18.49
N ALA A 260 23.50 -21.97 17.57
CA ALA A 260 22.53 -20.89 17.81
C ALA A 260 21.64 -20.71 16.57
N VAL A 261 20.42 -20.18 16.76
CA VAL A 261 19.57 -19.79 15.63
C VAL A 261 19.94 -18.39 15.17
N PHE A 262 19.91 -17.43 16.08
CA PHE A 262 20.27 -16.03 15.84
C PHE A 262 21.46 -15.62 16.69
N ASP A 263 22.52 -15.18 16.03
CA ASP A 263 23.71 -14.62 16.65
C ASP A 263 23.83 -13.14 16.25
N ILE A 264 23.36 -12.24 17.13
CA ILE A 264 23.47 -10.79 16.90
C ILE A 264 24.87 -10.37 17.32
N ASP A 265 25.58 -9.68 16.43
CA ASP A 265 26.95 -9.27 16.70
C ASP A 265 27.04 -8.31 17.90
N PRO A 266 28.18 -8.29 18.63
CA PRO A 266 28.38 -7.39 19.75
C PRO A 266 28.16 -5.92 19.38
N ASN A 267 27.39 -5.20 20.21
CA ASN A 267 27.04 -3.78 20.07
C ASN A 267 26.07 -3.42 18.93
N TYR A 268 25.45 -4.40 18.28
CA TYR A 268 24.39 -4.16 17.30
C TYR A 268 23.00 -4.40 17.90
N CYS A 269 22.02 -3.62 17.45
CA CYS A 269 20.60 -3.92 17.65
C CYS A 269 20.09 -4.76 16.48
N ASP A 270 18.96 -5.43 16.67
CA ASP A 270 18.21 -6.00 15.55
C ASP A 270 16.70 -5.91 15.77
N LYS A 271 15.95 -6.01 14.67
CA LYS A 271 14.50 -6.01 14.58
C LYS A 271 14.06 -7.36 14.04
N LEU A 272 14.08 -8.37 14.92
CA LEU A 272 13.78 -9.76 14.58
C LEU A 272 12.34 -10.09 14.95
N PHE A 273 11.57 -10.55 13.97
CA PHE A 273 10.25 -11.13 14.18
C PHE A 273 10.23 -12.58 13.72
N LEU A 274 9.63 -13.47 14.51
CA LEU A 274 9.47 -14.88 14.17
C LEU A 274 8.07 -15.38 14.50
N GLU A 275 7.41 -16.04 13.56
CA GLU A 275 6.12 -16.69 13.80
C GLU A 275 6.07 -18.13 13.27
N ASN A 276 5.33 -19.00 13.99
CA ASN A 276 5.03 -20.39 13.58
C ASN A 276 6.26 -21.20 13.20
N SER A 277 7.31 -21.16 14.02
CA SER A 277 8.64 -21.66 13.67
C SER A 277 9.12 -22.77 14.61
N TYR A 278 10.18 -23.48 14.23
CA TYR A 278 10.60 -24.74 14.86
C TYR A 278 12.10 -24.75 15.14
N PHE A 279 12.48 -25.00 16.40
CA PHE A 279 13.86 -25.16 16.83
C PHE A 279 14.08 -26.56 17.39
N GLU A 280 15.01 -27.30 16.82
CA GLU A 280 15.36 -28.65 17.29
C GLU A 280 16.86 -28.82 17.49
N ASN A 281 17.26 -29.28 18.68
CA ASN A 281 18.65 -29.53 19.04
C ASN A 281 19.54 -28.30 18.86
N VAL A 282 19.16 -27.18 19.50
CA VAL A 282 20.00 -25.99 19.57
C VAL A 282 20.92 -26.13 20.78
N SER A 283 22.23 -26.29 20.55
CA SER A 283 23.16 -26.64 21.63
C SER A 283 23.53 -25.46 22.54
N GLY A 284 23.39 -24.22 22.05
CA GLY A 284 23.58 -22.96 22.77
C GLY A 284 22.26 -22.18 22.93
N PRO A 285 22.31 -20.83 22.93
CA PRO A 285 21.09 -20.02 22.96
C PRO A 285 20.35 -20.03 21.62
N ALA A 286 19.02 -19.96 21.64
CA ALA A 286 18.26 -19.74 20.41
C ALA A 286 18.57 -18.35 19.82
N VAL A 287 18.61 -17.31 20.66
CA VAL A 287 19.00 -15.95 20.27
C VAL A 287 20.05 -15.36 21.22
N VAL A 288 21.09 -14.73 20.67
CA VAL A 288 22.03 -13.87 21.40
C VAL A 288 21.62 -12.42 21.21
N ILE A 289 21.48 -11.67 22.30
CA ILE A 289 21.03 -10.27 22.33
C ILE A 289 22.14 -9.43 22.99
N THR A 290 22.60 -8.38 22.30
CA THR A 290 23.82 -7.66 22.70
C THR A 290 23.65 -6.19 23.08
N ASN A 291 22.47 -5.62 22.84
CA ASN A 291 22.17 -4.21 23.09
C ASN A 291 20.88 -4.06 23.91
N GLU A 292 20.84 -4.70 25.09
CA GLU A 292 19.71 -4.57 26.02
C GLU A 292 19.44 -3.09 26.38
N ASN A 293 18.17 -2.75 26.62
CA ASN A 293 17.70 -1.40 26.95
C ASN A 293 17.99 -0.34 25.86
N ASN A 294 17.87 -0.75 24.60
CA ASN A 294 17.95 0.13 23.43
C ASN A 294 16.69 -0.05 22.58
N SER A 295 16.00 1.04 22.24
CA SER A 295 14.71 0.98 21.54
C SER A 295 14.83 0.40 20.12
N ASN A 296 16.01 0.48 19.50
CA ASN A 296 16.26 -0.16 18.20
C ASN A 296 16.31 -1.70 18.29
N ASN A 297 16.48 -2.26 19.49
CA ASN A 297 16.53 -3.70 19.69
C ASN A 297 15.12 -4.22 19.97
N GLN A 298 14.54 -4.90 18.98
CA GLN A 298 13.15 -5.35 18.96
C GLN A 298 13.11 -6.84 18.57
N ILE A 299 12.95 -7.72 19.56
CA ILE A 299 13.02 -9.18 19.35
C ILE A 299 11.70 -9.80 19.78
N THR A 300 10.95 -10.33 18.81
CA THR A 300 9.58 -10.81 19.01
C THR A 300 9.38 -12.20 18.42
N PHE A 301 8.94 -13.16 19.24
CA PHE A 301 8.56 -14.50 18.80
C PHE A 301 7.08 -14.78 19.07
N ARG A 302 6.42 -15.49 18.14
CA ARG A 302 5.04 -15.97 18.24
C ARG A 302 4.98 -17.44 17.84
N ASN A 303 4.37 -18.28 18.67
CA ASN A 303 4.17 -19.70 18.35
C ASN A 303 5.45 -20.43 17.87
N VAL A 304 6.53 -20.35 18.64
CA VAL A 304 7.79 -21.05 18.31
C VAL A 304 7.89 -22.35 19.09
N TYR A 305 8.06 -23.46 18.38
CA TYR A 305 8.10 -24.80 18.93
C TYR A 305 9.56 -25.23 19.13
N CYS A 306 9.91 -25.59 20.35
CA CYS A 306 11.28 -25.90 20.74
C CYS A 306 11.40 -27.34 21.24
N LYS A 307 12.45 -28.04 20.78
CA LYS A 307 12.86 -29.35 21.30
C LYS A 307 14.37 -29.35 21.53
N ASN A 308 14.79 -29.64 22.76
CA ASN A 308 16.18 -29.59 23.19
C ASN A 308 16.82 -28.21 22.96
N VAL A 309 16.18 -27.17 23.49
CA VAL A 309 16.65 -25.77 23.44
C VAL A 309 16.66 -25.23 24.88
N PRO A 310 17.72 -25.50 25.67
CA PRO A 310 17.75 -25.21 27.11
C PRO A 310 17.88 -23.71 27.43
N THR A 311 18.42 -22.93 26.50
CA THR A 311 18.55 -21.47 26.63
C THR A 311 17.82 -20.83 25.47
N LEU A 312 16.75 -20.09 25.74
CA LEU A 312 16.00 -19.37 24.71
C LEU A 312 16.77 -18.12 24.28
N ALA A 313 17.16 -17.27 25.24
CA ALA A 313 17.85 -16.02 24.97
C ALA A 313 19.08 -15.85 25.87
N LYS A 314 20.18 -15.32 25.33
CA LYS A 314 21.36 -14.88 26.08
C LYS A 314 21.52 -13.37 25.95
N TYR A 315 21.66 -12.68 27.07
CA TYR A 315 21.81 -11.22 27.12
C TYR A 315 23.25 -10.88 27.49
N THR A 316 24.00 -10.27 26.58
CA THR A 316 25.46 -10.19 26.75
C THR A 316 25.90 -9.05 27.66
N ARG A 317 25.19 -7.92 27.76
CA ARG A 317 25.61 -6.80 28.63
C ARG A 317 25.34 -7.07 30.10
N SER A 318 24.14 -7.55 30.38
CA SER A 318 23.73 -7.98 31.73
C SER A 318 24.37 -9.31 32.13
N ASN A 319 24.90 -10.06 31.16
CA ASN A 319 25.39 -11.43 31.31
C ASN A 319 24.33 -12.42 31.86
N THR A 320 23.05 -12.14 31.65
CA THR A 320 21.93 -13.00 32.07
C THR A 320 21.43 -13.88 30.92
N ALA A 321 20.45 -14.76 31.16
CA ALA A 321 19.85 -15.61 30.14
C ALA A 321 18.41 -16.02 30.51
N THR A 322 17.59 -16.29 29.51
CA THR A 322 16.27 -16.93 29.66
C THR A 322 16.42 -18.43 29.47
N HIS A 323 16.41 -19.17 30.58
CA HIS A 323 16.49 -20.64 30.58
C HIS A 323 15.10 -21.28 30.56
N VAL A 324 14.99 -22.43 29.88
CA VAL A 324 13.76 -23.22 29.83
C VAL A 324 14.05 -24.64 30.28
N SER A 325 13.37 -25.09 31.34
CA SER A 325 13.59 -26.40 31.96
C SER A 325 12.94 -27.55 31.20
N HIS A 326 11.95 -27.26 30.35
CA HIS A 326 11.23 -28.25 29.58
C HIS A 326 12.02 -28.66 28.33
N LYS A 327 12.08 -29.98 28.08
CA LYS A 327 12.75 -30.53 26.91
C LYS A 327 12.01 -30.22 25.60
N ILE A 328 10.68 -30.17 25.65
CA ILE A 328 9.81 -29.84 24.53
C ILE A 328 8.78 -28.81 25.02
N TYR A 329 8.71 -27.67 24.36
CA TYR A 329 7.85 -26.55 24.75
C TYR A 329 7.46 -25.71 23.55
N LYS A 330 6.41 -24.90 23.73
CA LYS A 330 6.00 -23.85 22.81
C LYS A 330 6.21 -22.50 23.49
N VAL A 331 6.95 -21.60 22.84
CA VAL A 331 6.95 -20.17 23.14
C VAL A 331 5.69 -19.59 22.50
N LYS A 332 4.69 -19.25 23.31
CA LYS A 332 3.48 -18.59 22.82
C LYS A 332 3.80 -17.16 22.39
N SER A 333 4.46 -16.42 23.29
CA SER A 333 5.02 -15.11 23.03
C SER A 333 6.37 -14.95 23.74
N TYR A 334 7.27 -14.23 23.08
CA TYR A 334 8.47 -13.66 23.67
C TYR A 334 8.60 -12.25 23.08
N ASP A 335 8.72 -11.24 23.92
CA ASP A 335 8.85 -9.83 23.52
C ASP A 335 9.97 -9.19 24.32
N HIS A 336 10.99 -8.68 23.64
CA HIS A 336 12.14 -8.02 24.26
C HIS A 336 12.46 -6.71 23.55
N GLY A 337 12.30 -5.60 24.27
CA GLY A 337 12.52 -4.25 23.76
C GLY A 337 11.67 -3.21 24.49
N LEU A 338 11.50 -2.04 23.88
CA LEU A 338 10.59 -0.99 24.38
C LEU A 338 9.13 -1.34 24.05
N GLN A 339 8.23 -1.29 25.02
CA GLN A 339 6.88 -1.82 24.89
C GLN A 339 5.81 -0.91 25.54
N MET A 340 4.58 -1.03 25.06
CA MET A 340 3.36 -0.41 25.60
C MET A 340 2.18 -1.39 25.46
N ASP A 341 1.50 -1.71 26.58
CA ASP A 341 0.32 -2.60 26.62
C ASP A 341 -0.98 -1.89 26.22
N ASP A 342 -0.97 -0.56 26.32
CA ASP A 342 -2.05 0.35 25.92
C ASP A 342 -1.45 1.67 25.42
N MET A 343 -2.19 2.43 24.59
CA MET A 343 -1.72 3.70 24.05
C MET A 343 -1.46 4.78 25.11
N VAL A 344 -2.07 4.68 26.30
CA VAL A 344 -1.86 5.66 27.39
C VAL A 344 -0.79 5.27 28.40
N ASP A 345 -0.16 4.11 28.23
CA ASP A 345 0.90 3.65 29.12
C ASP A 345 2.20 4.43 28.91
N MET A 346 3.07 4.40 29.92
CA MET A 346 4.45 4.85 29.74
C MET A 346 5.25 3.77 29.00
N PRO A 347 6.11 4.12 28.03
CA PRO A 347 6.91 3.13 27.33
C PRO A 347 8.01 2.57 28.23
N GLU A 348 8.08 1.24 28.35
CA GLU A 348 9.01 0.55 29.26
C GLU A 348 9.85 -0.52 28.55
N TYR A 349 11.11 -0.66 28.96
CA TYR A 349 11.98 -1.72 28.45
C TYR A 349 11.74 -3.00 29.25
N GLU A 350 11.19 -4.01 28.59
CA GLU A 350 10.80 -5.25 29.26
C GLU A 350 11.15 -6.49 28.44
N THR A 351 11.15 -7.63 29.14
CA THR A 351 11.19 -8.97 28.55
C THR A 351 9.97 -9.75 29.03
N LEU A 352 8.99 -9.93 28.16
CA LEU A 352 7.79 -10.71 28.43
C LEU A 352 7.94 -12.09 27.79
N VAL A 353 7.64 -13.15 28.55
CA VAL A 353 7.83 -14.54 28.12
C VAL A 353 6.64 -15.40 28.55
N ASP A 354 5.93 -15.96 27.58
CA ASP A 354 4.89 -16.98 27.80
C ASP A 354 5.29 -18.29 27.13
N ILE A 355 5.53 -19.31 27.95
CA ILE A 355 5.99 -20.63 27.51
C ILE A 355 5.09 -21.70 28.12
N GLU A 356 4.69 -22.66 27.30
CA GLU A 356 4.00 -23.86 27.76
C GLU A 356 4.77 -25.15 27.41
N PRO A 357 4.89 -26.11 28.33
CA PRO A 357 5.37 -27.45 27.99
C PRO A 357 4.39 -28.16 27.06
N ILE A 358 4.92 -28.89 26.08
CA ILE A 358 4.11 -29.71 25.16
C ILE A 358 4.62 -31.15 25.13
N GLN A 359 3.75 -32.11 24.86
CA GLN A 359 4.11 -33.53 24.91
C GLN A 359 4.95 -33.98 23.71
N LYS A 360 4.70 -33.41 22.54
CA LYS A 360 5.38 -33.73 21.28
C LYS A 360 5.49 -32.48 20.41
N MET A 361 6.55 -32.42 19.62
CA MET A 361 6.65 -31.41 18.56
C MET A 361 5.52 -31.60 17.55
N PRO A 362 4.88 -30.52 17.09
CA PRO A 362 4.00 -30.61 15.94
C PRO A 362 4.79 -31.01 14.70
N VAL A 363 4.09 -31.57 13.72
CA VAL A 363 4.68 -31.74 12.38
C VAL A 363 4.96 -30.35 11.83
N ALA A 364 6.17 -30.14 11.33
CA ALA A 364 6.53 -28.88 10.69
C ALA A 364 5.65 -28.66 9.46
N GLN A 365 5.10 -27.46 9.33
CA GLN A 365 4.35 -27.06 8.15
C GLN A 365 5.32 -26.99 6.96
N LEU A 366 4.93 -27.58 5.82
CA LEU A 366 5.79 -27.64 4.64
C LEU A 366 5.89 -26.29 3.90
N MET A 367 4.76 -25.59 3.81
CA MET A 367 4.60 -24.30 3.14
C MET A 367 3.54 -23.49 3.87
N ASP A 368 3.78 -22.21 4.11
CA ASP A 368 2.79 -21.23 4.53
C ASP A 368 2.19 -20.48 3.32
N ILE A 369 2.91 -20.43 2.21
CA ILE A 369 2.45 -19.81 0.96
C ILE A 369 1.68 -20.82 0.08
N PRO A 370 0.59 -20.40 -0.59
CA PRO A 370 -0.14 -21.24 -1.55
C PRO A 370 0.75 -21.79 -2.67
N ALA A 371 0.55 -23.07 -3.03
CA ALA A 371 1.27 -23.70 -4.12
C ALA A 371 0.74 -23.26 -5.50
N LEU A 372 1.63 -23.23 -6.50
CA LEU A 372 1.24 -23.04 -7.89
C LEU A 372 0.43 -24.25 -8.41
N PRO A 373 -0.52 -24.03 -9.34
CA PRO A 373 -1.18 -25.13 -10.03
C PRO A 373 -0.17 -25.92 -10.86
N ALA A 374 -0.42 -27.22 -11.05
CA ALA A 374 0.48 -28.10 -11.79
C ALA A 374 0.79 -27.56 -13.19
N MET A 375 2.06 -27.38 -13.53
CA MET A 375 2.48 -26.73 -14.77
C MET A 375 1.92 -27.39 -16.06
N ALA A 376 1.59 -28.68 -16.01
CA ALA A 376 0.96 -29.39 -17.14
C ALA A 376 -0.46 -28.89 -17.47
N THR A 377 -1.12 -28.16 -16.57
CA THR A 377 -2.44 -27.56 -16.80
C THR A 377 -2.38 -26.14 -17.36
N TRP A 378 -1.17 -25.56 -17.46
CA TRP A 378 -1.00 -24.19 -17.90
C TRP A 378 -1.22 -24.09 -19.41
N VAL A 379 -2.08 -23.17 -19.83
CA VAL A 379 -2.21 -22.78 -21.24
C VAL A 379 -1.45 -21.49 -21.50
N ASN A 380 -0.76 -21.41 -22.64
CA ASN A 380 0.00 -20.22 -22.99
C ASN A 380 -0.91 -19.18 -23.61
N LEU A 381 -0.94 -17.96 -23.06
CA LEU A 381 -1.78 -16.87 -23.55
C LEU A 381 -1.55 -16.54 -25.04
N ARG A 382 -0.33 -16.75 -25.57
CA ARG A 382 -0.02 -16.53 -26.99
C ARG A 382 -0.85 -17.41 -27.94
N GLU A 383 -1.29 -18.58 -27.48
CA GLU A 383 -2.11 -19.51 -28.28
C GLU A 383 -3.53 -18.97 -28.55
N PHE A 384 -3.95 -17.93 -27.82
CA PHE A 384 -5.24 -17.24 -28.00
C PHE A 384 -5.11 -15.98 -28.87
N GLY A 385 -3.92 -15.73 -29.43
CA GLY A 385 -3.68 -14.62 -30.35
C GLY A 385 -3.14 -13.34 -29.71
N ALA A 386 -2.98 -13.31 -28.38
CA ALA A 386 -2.41 -12.15 -27.68
C ALA A 386 -0.97 -11.86 -28.14
N LYS A 387 -0.69 -10.61 -28.52
CA LYS A 387 0.57 -10.17 -29.14
C LYS A 387 1.58 -9.57 -28.17
N GLY A 388 1.13 -8.96 -27.07
CA GLY A 388 1.99 -8.45 -26.00
C GLY A 388 3.11 -7.55 -26.52
N ASP A 389 2.85 -6.84 -27.60
CA ASP A 389 3.76 -5.93 -28.32
C ASP A 389 3.67 -4.48 -27.78
N GLY A 390 2.67 -4.20 -26.94
CA GLY A 390 2.38 -2.91 -26.34
C GLY A 390 1.44 -2.05 -27.17
N GLU A 391 0.96 -2.53 -28.32
CA GLU A 391 0.21 -1.77 -29.33
C GLU A 391 -1.10 -2.47 -29.71
N THR A 392 -1.08 -3.79 -29.93
CA THR A 392 -2.26 -4.58 -30.26
C THR A 392 -3.19 -4.66 -29.04
N ASP A 393 -4.49 -4.46 -29.28
CA ASP A 393 -5.52 -4.69 -28.27
C ASP A 393 -5.66 -6.20 -27.97
N ASP A 394 -5.10 -6.62 -26.85
CA ASP A 394 -5.08 -8.02 -26.42
C ASP A 394 -6.29 -8.38 -25.54
N THR A 395 -7.18 -7.44 -25.24
CA THR A 395 -8.29 -7.60 -24.28
C THR A 395 -9.11 -8.85 -24.55
N LYS A 396 -9.55 -9.03 -25.80
CA LYS A 396 -10.41 -10.15 -26.18
C LYS A 396 -9.67 -11.49 -26.06
N ALA A 397 -8.43 -11.57 -26.52
CA ALA A 397 -7.63 -12.79 -26.44
C ALA A 397 -7.39 -13.22 -24.98
N ILE A 398 -7.13 -12.25 -24.09
CA ILE A 398 -6.95 -12.51 -22.66
C ILE A 398 -8.26 -12.97 -22.02
N GLN A 399 -9.37 -12.29 -22.30
CA GLN A 399 -10.66 -12.68 -21.73
C GLN A 399 -11.09 -14.07 -22.23
N GLU A 400 -10.89 -14.39 -23.51
CA GLU A 400 -11.18 -15.74 -24.04
C GLU A 400 -10.36 -16.83 -23.36
N ALA A 401 -9.08 -16.57 -23.03
CA ALA A 401 -8.27 -17.50 -22.26
C ALA A 401 -8.82 -17.70 -20.85
N ILE A 402 -9.20 -16.61 -20.17
CA ILE A 402 -9.82 -16.62 -18.84
C ILE A 402 -11.14 -17.39 -18.83
N ASP A 403 -11.99 -17.16 -19.83
CA ASP A 403 -13.29 -17.81 -19.91
C ASP A 403 -13.13 -19.34 -20.07
N LYS A 404 -12.14 -19.77 -20.86
CA LYS A 404 -11.97 -21.17 -21.26
C LYS A 404 -11.09 -22.00 -20.32
N TYR A 405 -10.14 -21.39 -19.62
CA TYR A 405 -9.15 -22.11 -18.79
C TYR A 405 -8.95 -21.46 -17.44
N ASP A 406 -8.55 -22.27 -16.46
CA ASP A 406 -8.31 -21.78 -15.11
C ASP A 406 -6.85 -21.38 -14.92
N ASN A 407 -5.89 -22.08 -15.53
CA ASN A 407 -4.45 -21.82 -15.34
C ASN A 407 -3.83 -21.26 -16.61
N ILE A 408 -3.53 -19.97 -16.63
CA ILE A 408 -3.06 -19.25 -17.82
C ILE A 408 -1.66 -18.71 -17.56
N TYR A 409 -0.71 -19.19 -18.35
CA TYR A 409 0.65 -18.65 -18.38
C TYR A 409 0.70 -17.42 -19.28
N VAL A 410 1.14 -16.30 -18.71
CA VAL A 410 1.27 -14.99 -19.37
C VAL A 410 2.77 -14.74 -19.60
N PRO A 411 3.33 -15.13 -20.76
CA PRO A 411 4.75 -14.94 -21.04
C PRO A 411 5.12 -13.46 -21.11
N GLN A 412 6.42 -13.15 -21.09
CA GLN A 412 6.89 -11.77 -21.23
C GLN A 412 6.31 -11.09 -22.47
N GLY A 413 5.89 -9.84 -22.27
CA GLY A 413 5.07 -9.07 -23.20
C GLY A 413 4.37 -7.91 -22.49
N TRP A 414 4.14 -6.82 -23.21
CA TRP A 414 3.31 -5.71 -22.74
C TRP A 414 1.97 -5.80 -23.45
N TYR A 415 0.93 -6.21 -22.75
CA TYR A 415 -0.38 -6.51 -23.31
C TYR A 415 -1.28 -5.31 -23.09
N ARG A 416 -1.63 -4.62 -24.17
CA ARG A 416 -2.54 -3.48 -24.13
C ARG A 416 -3.96 -3.99 -23.97
N ILE A 417 -4.70 -3.42 -23.01
CA ILE A 417 -6.12 -3.70 -22.81
C ILE A 417 -6.95 -2.42 -22.87
N THR A 418 -8.23 -2.54 -23.22
CA THR A 418 -9.16 -1.41 -23.32
C THR A 418 -10.43 -1.59 -22.50
N GLU A 419 -10.65 -2.76 -21.91
CA GLU A 419 -11.75 -3.07 -21.00
C GLU A 419 -11.25 -3.86 -19.79
N THR A 420 -12.10 -3.96 -18.75
CA THR A 420 -11.82 -4.78 -17.55
C THR A 420 -11.68 -6.25 -17.92
N LEU A 421 -10.59 -6.87 -17.48
CA LEU A 421 -10.41 -8.32 -17.46
C LEU A 421 -11.10 -8.90 -16.22
N LYS A 422 -12.07 -9.79 -16.43
CA LYS A 422 -12.82 -10.42 -15.33
C LYS A 422 -12.39 -11.86 -15.14
N MET A 423 -11.89 -12.16 -13.96
CA MET A 423 -11.48 -13.50 -13.57
C MET A 423 -12.71 -14.35 -13.19
N LYS A 424 -12.69 -15.65 -13.53
CA LYS A 424 -13.62 -16.65 -12.98
C LYS A 424 -13.17 -17.09 -11.58
N PRO A 425 -14.01 -17.77 -10.78
CA PRO A 425 -13.67 -18.27 -9.44
C PRO A 425 -12.26 -18.86 -9.27
N ASP A 426 -11.82 -19.71 -10.20
CA ASP A 426 -10.55 -20.44 -10.09
C ASP A 426 -9.44 -19.92 -11.01
N THR A 427 -9.63 -18.76 -11.64
CA THR A 427 -8.63 -18.21 -12.58
C THR A 427 -7.31 -17.90 -11.88
N LYS A 428 -6.22 -18.40 -12.46
CA LYS A 428 -4.82 -18.21 -12.09
C LYS A 428 -4.07 -17.60 -13.28
N LEU A 429 -3.64 -16.35 -13.15
CA LEU A 429 -2.82 -15.65 -14.14
C LEU A 429 -1.36 -15.66 -13.67
N ILE A 430 -0.48 -16.32 -14.44
CA ILE A 430 0.88 -16.67 -14.02
C ILE A 430 1.88 -16.05 -14.99
N GLY A 431 2.49 -14.94 -14.60
CA GLY A 431 3.72 -14.39 -15.17
C GLY A 431 4.93 -14.72 -14.30
N LEU A 432 6.13 -14.41 -14.80
CA LEU A 432 7.40 -14.74 -14.11
C LEU A 432 8.37 -13.55 -14.01
N HIS A 433 7.95 -12.35 -14.47
CA HIS A 433 8.73 -11.12 -14.39
C HIS A 433 7.80 -9.90 -14.52
N PRO A 434 7.42 -9.21 -13.44
CA PRO A 434 6.34 -8.22 -13.47
C PRO A 434 6.67 -6.97 -14.30
N PHE A 435 7.95 -6.65 -14.50
CA PHE A 435 8.30 -5.59 -15.44
C PHE A 435 8.32 -6.05 -16.92
N GLY A 436 8.67 -7.32 -17.16
CA GLY A 436 8.73 -7.92 -18.49
C GLY A 436 7.36 -8.36 -19.01
N THR A 437 6.45 -8.70 -18.11
CA THR A 437 5.05 -9.06 -18.37
C THR A 437 4.14 -8.00 -17.77
N GLN A 438 3.41 -7.23 -18.58
CA GLN A 438 2.51 -6.18 -18.08
C GLN A 438 1.14 -6.21 -18.75
N PHE A 439 0.08 -5.98 -17.97
CA PHE A 439 -1.18 -5.46 -18.51
C PHE A 439 -1.13 -3.94 -18.46
N ARG A 440 -1.44 -3.28 -19.58
CA ARG A 440 -1.32 -1.82 -19.69
C ARG A 440 -2.49 -1.15 -20.39
N LEU A 441 -2.78 0.07 -19.97
CA LEU A 441 -3.68 1.00 -20.67
C LEU A 441 -2.88 1.99 -21.51
N ASP A 442 -3.52 2.50 -22.56
CA ASP A 442 -3.10 3.77 -23.14
C ASP A 442 -3.62 4.94 -22.30
N GLU A 443 -3.00 6.11 -22.45
CA GLU A 443 -3.52 7.34 -21.86
C GLU A 443 -4.92 7.65 -22.39
N SER A 444 -5.82 8.06 -21.50
CA SER A 444 -7.20 8.40 -21.84
C SER A 444 -7.99 7.29 -22.54
N THR A 445 -7.76 6.04 -22.16
CA THR A 445 -8.56 4.89 -22.62
C THR A 445 -10.01 5.07 -22.20
N ALA A 446 -10.93 5.07 -23.17
CA ALA A 446 -12.32 5.51 -22.99
C ALA A 446 -13.06 4.83 -21.83
N ALA A 447 -12.89 3.52 -21.64
CA ALA A 447 -13.56 2.77 -20.58
C ALA A 447 -13.12 3.17 -19.16
N PHE A 448 -11.89 3.70 -19.01
CA PHE A 448 -11.24 4.04 -17.76
C PHE A 448 -11.10 5.56 -17.54
N SER A 449 -11.70 6.36 -18.41
CA SER A 449 -11.54 7.81 -18.47
C SER A 449 -12.85 8.57 -18.26
N GLY A 450 -12.72 9.88 -18.08
CA GLY A 450 -13.85 10.77 -17.81
C GLY A 450 -14.29 10.72 -16.35
N PHE A 451 -15.38 11.41 -16.05
CA PHE A 451 -15.97 11.35 -14.71
C PHE A 451 -16.74 10.04 -14.50
N GLY A 452 -16.61 9.45 -13.31
CA GLY A 452 -17.44 8.33 -12.88
C GLY A 452 -16.81 7.54 -11.74
N GLY A 453 -17.50 6.49 -11.29
CA GLY A 453 -16.97 5.57 -10.29
C GLY A 453 -15.76 4.76 -10.76
N PRO A 454 -15.08 4.09 -9.82
CA PRO A 454 -13.89 3.30 -10.07
C PRO A 454 -14.15 2.20 -11.12
N LYS A 455 -13.12 1.92 -11.93
CA LYS A 455 -13.13 0.93 -12.99
C LYS A 455 -11.82 0.15 -12.98
N ALA A 456 -11.88 -1.11 -12.56
CA ALA A 456 -10.71 -1.96 -12.44
C ALA A 456 -10.19 -2.44 -13.79
N MET A 457 -8.87 -2.45 -13.99
CA MET A 457 -8.23 -3.13 -15.13
C MET A 457 -8.36 -4.65 -15.01
N VAL A 458 -8.08 -5.18 -13.82
CA VAL A 458 -8.26 -6.60 -13.49
C VAL A 458 -9.19 -6.73 -12.30
N GLU A 459 -10.21 -7.57 -12.44
CA GLU A 459 -11.21 -7.84 -11.40
C GLU A 459 -11.19 -9.32 -11.07
N SER A 460 -10.82 -9.65 -9.83
CA SER A 460 -10.97 -11.02 -9.33
C SER A 460 -12.45 -11.33 -9.13
N SER A 461 -12.85 -12.59 -9.20
CA SER A 461 -14.21 -12.98 -8.81
C SER A 461 -14.46 -12.80 -7.31
N GLU A 462 -15.69 -12.44 -6.95
CA GLU A 462 -16.12 -12.37 -5.56
C GLU A 462 -16.16 -13.79 -4.94
N GLY A 463 -15.49 -13.96 -3.80
CA GLY A 463 -15.44 -15.23 -3.08
C GLY A 463 -14.67 -16.36 -3.79
N GLY A 464 -14.06 -16.11 -4.95
CA GLY A 464 -13.27 -17.09 -5.68
C GLY A 464 -11.88 -17.32 -5.09
N ALA A 465 -11.21 -18.40 -5.50
CA ALA A 465 -9.81 -18.65 -5.17
C ALA A 465 -8.94 -18.16 -6.34
N ASN A 466 -8.85 -16.86 -6.57
CA ASN A 466 -8.05 -16.32 -7.69
C ASN A 466 -6.54 -16.32 -7.42
N MET A 467 -5.72 -16.29 -8.49
CA MET A 467 -4.28 -16.01 -8.37
C MET A 467 -3.81 -15.03 -9.44
N LEU A 468 -2.97 -14.09 -9.03
CA LEU A 468 -2.27 -13.16 -9.91
C LEU A 468 -0.79 -13.11 -9.51
N MET A 469 0.09 -13.59 -10.39
CA MET A 469 1.51 -13.70 -10.08
C MET A 469 2.41 -13.14 -11.17
N GLY A 470 3.47 -12.40 -10.81
CA GLY A 470 4.58 -12.07 -11.72
C GLY A 470 4.21 -11.20 -12.92
N ILE A 471 3.14 -10.40 -12.78
CA ILE A 471 2.58 -9.52 -13.82
C ILE A 471 2.53 -8.09 -13.28
N GLY A 472 3.00 -7.13 -14.06
CA GLY A 472 2.87 -5.71 -13.77
C GLY A 472 1.54 -5.14 -14.25
N ILE A 473 1.04 -4.14 -13.53
CA ILE A 473 -0.21 -3.44 -13.79
C ILE A 473 0.11 -1.97 -14.06
N ASN A 474 -0.17 -1.52 -15.29
CA ASN A 474 0.12 -0.17 -15.74
C ASN A 474 -1.17 0.54 -16.17
N THR A 475 -1.67 1.43 -15.33
CA THR A 475 -2.94 2.15 -15.55
C THR A 475 -2.80 3.37 -16.45
N GLY A 476 -1.61 3.72 -16.95
CA GLY A 476 -1.35 5.03 -17.55
C GLY A 476 -1.36 6.16 -16.50
N GLY A 477 -1.23 7.42 -16.92
CA GLY A 477 -1.30 8.61 -16.05
C GLY A 477 -2.67 9.28 -16.01
N TYR A 478 -3.36 9.34 -17.15
CA TYR A 478 -4.64 10.03 -17.35
C TYR A 478 -5.80 9.06 -17.60
N ASN A 479 -5.95 8.02 -16.79
CA ASN A 479 -7.17 7.21 -16.78
C ASN A 479 -7.90 7.43 -15.46
N TYR A 480 -8.69 8.52 -15.36
CA TYR A 480 -9.16 9.04 -14.07
C TYR A 480 -10.03 8.08 -13.25
N ARG A 481 -10.64 7.09 -13.90
CA ARG A 481 -11.47 6.08 -13.24
C ARG A 481 -10.70 4.80 -12.95
N ALA A 482 -9.45 4.69 -13.38
CA ALA A 482 -8.70 3.45 -13.27
C ALA A 482 -8.48 3.04 -11.80
N VAL A 483 -8.77 1.77 -11.55
CA VAL A 483 -8.22 0.98 -10.45
C VAL A 483 -7.31 -0.07 -11.08
N GLY A 484 -6.11 -0.29 -10.53
CA GLY A 484 -5.20 -1.30 -11.07
C GLY A 484 -5.80 -2.70 -10.95
N VAL A 485 -6.02 -3.16 -9.71
CA VAL A 485 -6.66 -4.45 -9.43
C VAL A 485 -7.75 -4.29 -8.39
N LYS A 486 -8.95 -4.81 -8.67
CA LYS A 486 -10.01 -5.02 -7.68
C LYS A 486 -10.00 -6.47 -7.23
N TRP A 487 -9.80 -6.69 -5.94
CA TRP A 487 -9.66 -8.00 -5.33
C TRP A 487 -10.80 -8.27 -4.33
N MET A 488 -11.59 -9.27 -4.65
CA MET A 488 -12.79 -9.73 -3.92
C MET A 488 -12.71 -11.23 -3.64
N ALA A 489 -11.57 -11.85 -3.97
CA ALA A 489 -11.32 -13.27 -3.83
C ALA A 489 -11.16 -13.66 -2.34
N ASN A 490 -11.44 -14.92 -2.02
CA ASN A 490 -11.52 -15.44 -0.65
C ASN A 490 -10.14 -15.65 0.01
N ALA A 491 -10.12 -16.26 1.20
CA ALA A 491 -8.90 -16.52 1.98
C ALA A 491 -7.90 -17.50 1.31
N ASP A 492 -8.32 -18.30 0.34
CA ASP A 492 -7.47 -19.24 -0.41
C ASP A 492 -6.86 -18.61 -1.68
N SER A 493 -7.13 -17.33 -1.90
CA SER A 493 -6.61 -16.57 -3.04
C SER A 493 -5.18 -16.07 -2.81
N TYR A 494 -4.45 -15.79 -3.90
CA TYR A 494 -3.03 -15.49 -3.84
C TYR A 494 -2.56 -14.44 -4.87
N MET A 495 -1.97 -13.35 -4.41
CA MET A 495 -1.30 -12.35 -5.25
C MET A 495 0.19 -12.30 -4.91
N ASN A 496 1.06 -12.42 -5.91
CA ASN A 496 2.51 -12.50 -5.69
C ASN A 496 3.33 -11.79 -6.76
N ASP A 497 4.39 -11.07 -6.38
CA ASP A 497 5.34 -10.49 -7.34
C ASP A 497 4.61 -9.61 -8.39
N VAL A 498 3.68 -8.77 -7.92
CA VAL A 498 2.90 -7.82 -8.74
C VAL A 498 3.41 -6.41 -8.55
N LYS A 499 3.78 -5.75 -9.65
CA LYS A 499 4.21 -4.34 -9.67
C LYS A 499 3.10 -3.45 -10.19
N PHE A 500 2.71 -2.43 -9.45
CA PHE A 500 1.90 -1.33 -9.98
C PHE A 500 2.83 -0.24 -10.52
N VAL A 501 2.74 0.00 -11.83
CA VAL A 501 3.64 0.86 -12.62
C VAL A 501 3.02 2.26 -12.77
N GLY A 502 3.81 3.32 -12.52
CA GLY A 502 3.33 4.69 -12.72
C GLY A 502 4.38 5.78 -12.41
N GLY A 503 4.99 5.73 -11.23
CA GLY A 503 5.92 6.76 -10.77
C GLY A 503 7.37 6.28 -10.74
N HIS A 504 7.68 5.34 -9.84
CA HIS A 504 9.05 4.96 -9.51
C HIS A 504 9.35 3.48 -9.78
N GLY A 505 10.64 3.17 -9.94
CA GLY A 505 11.11 1.82 -10.29
C GLY A 505 10.87 1.43 -11.75
N GLY A 506 10.61 2.38 -12.64
CA GLY A 506 10.44 2.12 -14.07
C GLY A 506 11.76 1.73 -14.77
N LEU A 507 11.66 0.88 -15.79
CA LEU A 507 12.74 0.53 -16.71
C LEU A 507 12.32 0.81 -18.16
N TRP A 508 13.27 1.13 -19.01
CA TRP A 508 13.01 1.30 -20.44
C TRP A 508 13.07 -0.04 -21.19
N LYS A 509 12.06 -0.35 -22.00
CA LYS A 509 12.04 -1.50 -22.91
C LYS A 509 12.73 -1.14 -24.23
N PRO A 510 13.83 -1.83 -24.62
CA PRO A 510 14.51 -1.55 -25.88
C PRO A 510 13.62 -1.74 -27.11
N LYS A 511 13.72 -0.81 -28.07
CA LYS A 511 13.08 -0.91 -29.39
C LYS A 511 14.14 -0.86 -30.50
N PRO A 512 14.05 -1.70 -31.56
CA PRO A 512 14.99 -1.67 -32.67
C PRO A 512 15.10 -0.29 -33.31
N GLY A 513 16.32 0.23 -33.46
CA GLY A 513 16.59 1.53 -34.08
C GLY A 513 16.20 2.76 -33.25
N VAL A 514 15.76 2.58 -32.00
CA VAL A 514 15.40 3.67 -31.09
C VAL A 514 16.40 3.70 -29.94
N GLU A 515 17.15 4.79 -29.81
CA GLU A 515 18.02 5.00 -28.65
C GLU A 515 17.20 5.25 -27.39
N GLU A 516 17.73 4.82 -26.25
CA GLU A 516 17.15 5.13 -24.94
C GLU A 516 17.00 6.66 -24.78
N PRO A 517 15.82 7.17 -24.38
CA PRO A 517 15.60 8.60 -24.24
C PRO A 517 16.54 9.25 -23.20
N ARG A 518 17.54 10.02 -23.65
CA ARG A 518 18.45 10.75 -22.75
C ARG A 518 17.86 12.12 -22.35
N GLY A 519 17.53 12.28 -21.07
CA GLY A 519 17.28 13.59 -20.44
C GLY A 519 15.83 14.09 -20.42
N ARG A 520 15.49 14.86 -19.36
CA ARG A 520 14.15 15.41 -19.05
C ARG A 520 13.92 16.86 -19.51
N TRP A 521 14.95 17.60 -19.94
CA TRP A 521 14.97 19.08 -19.82
C TRP A 521 14.55 19.92 -21.03
N ASN A 522 14.09 19.35 -22.16
CA ASN A 522 13.50 20.17 -23.23
C ASN A 522 12.60 19.33 -24.13
N ARG A 523 11.33 19.22 -23.72
CA ARG A 523 10.39 18.27 -24.30
C ARG A 523 9.06 19.01 -24.53
N PRO A 524 8.51 19.04 -25.77
CA PRO A 524 7.31 19.80 -26.09
C PRO A 524 6.11 19.35 -25.25
N ALA A 525 5.12 20.23 -25.09
CA ALA A 525 3.87 19.92 -24.40
C ALA A 525 3.22 18.68 -25.04
N ARG A 526 2.93 17.68 -24.22
CA ARG A 526 2.30 16.40 -24.58
C ARG A 526 1.57 15.85 -23.37
N ILE A 527 0.85 14.75 -23.53
CA ILE A 527 0.19 14.03 -22.43
C ILE A 527 1.26 13.27 -21.61
N SER A 528 1.22 13.44 -20.29
CA SER A 528 2.06 12.69 -19.34
C SER A 528 1.71 11.20 -19.33
N SER A 529 2.70 10.35 -19.09
CA SER A 529 2.53 8.89 -18.99
C SER A 529 3.65 8.30 -18.13
N PRO A 530 3.50 7.07 -17.59
CA PRO A 530 4.52 6.40 -16.78
C PRO A 530 5.92 6.40 -17.41
N ASP A 531 6.01 6.15 -18.73
CA ASP A 531 7.29 6.10 -19.45
C ASP A 531 7.82 7.50 -19.84
N ASN A 532 6.96 8.52 -19.75
CA ASN A 532 7.24 9.83 -20.31
C ASN A 532 6.53 10.96 -19.52
N PRO A 533 6.90 11.15 -18.25
CA PRO A 533 6.24 12.13 -17.38
C PRO A 533 6.43 13.56 -17.89
N VAL A 534 5.40 14.39 -17.75
CA VAL A 534 5.40 15.81 -18.16
C VAL A 534 5.40 16.68 -16.91
N ALA A 535 6.51 17.39 -16.69
CA ALA A 535 6.70 18.21 -15.52
C ALA A 535 6.28 19.67 -15.76
N ALA A 536 5.50 20.24 -14.84
CA ALA A 536 5.26 21.69 -14.71
C ALA A 536 5.83 22.17 -13.38
N SER A 537 6.74 23.14 -13.42
CA SER A 537 7.46 23.64 -12.23
C SER A 537 8.10 22.53 -11.37
N GLY A 538 8.46 21.40 -12.00
CA GLY A 538 9.07 20.25 -11.32
C GLY A 538 8.11 19.18 -10.79
N MET A 539 6.79 19.33 -10.98
CA MET A 539 5.74 18.37 -10.61
C MET A 539 5.17 17.68 -11.86
N ASP A 540 4.91 16.37 -11.82
CA ASP A 540 4.22 15.69 -12.92
C ASP A 540 2.75 16.13 -12.97
N LEU A 541 2.27 16.52 -14.16
CA LEU A 541 0.90 16.95 -14.39
C LEU A 541 -0.15 15.84 -14.25
N ALA A 542 0.25 14.56 -14.17
CA ALA A 542 -0.65 13.42 -14.03
C ALA A 542 -0.79 12.88 -12.59
N TRP A 543 -0.02 13.38 -11.63
CA TRP A 543 -0.06 12.91 -10.24
C TRP A 543 -1.47 12.97 -9.64
N ASP A 544 -1.81 11.93 -8.86
CA ASP A 544 -3.02 11.87 -8.04
C ASP A 544 -4.30 12.18 -8.82
N ASN A 545 -4.54 11.44 -9.90
CA ASN A 545 -5.69 11.61 -10.77
C ASN A 545 -6.52 10.33 -10.94
N GLN A 546 -6.12 9.22 -10.32
CA GLN A 546 -6.76 7.91 -10.44
C GLN A 546 -7.25 7.43 -9.08
N TYR A 547 -8.05 6.36 -9.07
CA TYR A 547 -8.47 5.70 -7.83
C TYR A 547 -7.29 4.95 -7.20
N TRP A 548 -7.34 3.63 -7.06
CA TRP A 548 -6.36 2.89 -6.25
C TRP A 548 -5.52 1.96 -7.11
N SER A 549 -4.27 1.74 -6.70
CA SER A 549 -3.44 0.70 -7.33
C SER A 549 -4.05 -0.68 -7.04
N LEU A 550 -4.10 -1.09 -5.77
CA LEU A 550 -4.77 -2.32 -5.33
C LEU A 550 -5.95 -1.99 -4.41
N TRP A 551 -7.14 -2.46 -4.78
CA TRP A 551 -8.37 -2.31 -4.00
C TRP A 551 -8.91 -3.67 -3.57
N VAL A 552 -8.82 -3.99 -2.28
CA VAL A 552 -9.41 -5.20 -1.68
C VAL A 552 -10.77 -4.84 -1.10
N THR A 553 -11.84 -5.48 -1.56
CA THR A 553 -13.21 -5.11 -1.17
C THR A 553 -14.18 -6.28 -1.25
N ASN A 554 -15.46 -6.04 -0.95
CA ASN A 554 -16.54 -7.03 -0.98
C ASN A 554 -16.14 -8.34 -0.27
N ASN A 555 -15.64 -8.19 0.96
CA ASN A 555 -15.16 -9.30 1.78
C ASN A 555 -14.01 -10.12 1.14
N GLY A 556 -13.18 -9.49 0.30
CA GLY A 556 -11.96 -10.09 -0.23
C GLY A 556 -10.84 -10.24 0.82
N GLY A 557 -9.94 -11.20 0.61
CA GLY A 557 -8.79 -11.47 1.48
C GLY A 557 -7.78 -12.37 0.80
N GLY A 558 -7.13 -13.24 1.56
CA GLY A 558 -6.12 -14.18 1.05
C GLY A 558 -4.69 -13.73 1.29
N THR A 559 -3.76 -14.26 0.50
CA THR A 559 -2.33 -14.03 0.66
C THR A 559 -1.81 -13.04 -0.38
N PHE A 560 -1.14 -11.99 0.08
CA PHE A 560 -0.50 -10.97 -0.75
C PHE A 560 1.00 -10.96 -0.45
N LYS A 561 1.85 -11.15 -1.46
CA LYS A 561 3.30 -11.27 -1.25
C LYS A 561 4.12 -10.54 -2.31
N ASP A 562 5.23 -9.92 -1.90
CA ASP A 562 6.18 -9.24 -2.79
C ASP A 562 5.44 -8.29 -3.76
N ILE A 563 4.63 -7.41 -3.19
CA ILE A 563 3.85 -6.42 -3.95
C ILE A 563 4.54 -5.07 -3.81
N TRP A 564 4.79 -4.41 -4.94
CA TRP A 564 5.29 -3.04 -4.95
C TRP A 564 4.30 -2.11 -5.65
N THR A 565 3.82 -1.12 -4.92
CA THR A 565 2.99 -0.05 -5.46
C THR A 565 3.80 1.23 -5.45
N ALA A 566 4.20 1.72 -6.61
CA ALA A 566 4.85 3.03 -6.72
C ALA A 566 4.26 3.83 -7.89
N SER A 567 2.93 3.96 -7.86
CA SER A 567 2.16 4.67 -8.87
C SER A 567 1.66 5.98 -8.28
N THR A 568 2.45 7.04 -8.48
CA THR A 568 2.14 8.42 -8.08
C THR A 568 0.83 8.96 -8.69
N TYR A 569 0.22 8.24 -9.62
CA TYR A 569 -1.05 8.59 -10.28
C TYR A 569 -2.26 8.13 -9.47
N ALA A 570 -2.12 7.09 -8.66
CA ALA A 570 -3.17 6.58 -7.79
C ALA A 570 -3.32 7.44 -6.53
N THR A 571 -4.55 7.54 -6.04
CA THR A 571 -4.89 8.14 -4.75
C THR A 571 -4.27 7.37 -3.59
N ASN A 572 -4.34 6.03 -3.64
CA ASN A 572 -3.66 5.11 -2.71
C ASN A 572 -2.92 4.01 -3.44
N GLY A 573 -1.84 3.53 -2.85
CA GLY A 573 -1.18 2.32 -3.28
C GLY A 573 -1.95 1.06 -2.87
N PHE A 574 -2.41 1.02 -1.62
CA PHE A 574 -3.21 -0.09 -1.11
C PHE A 574 -4.45 0.41 -0.35
N TYR A 575 -5.63 -0.03 -0.80
CA TYR A 575 -6.88 0.22 -0.09
C TYR A 575 -7.62 -1.10 0.16
N ALA A 576 -7.80 -1.46 1.44
CA ALA A 576 -8.67 -2.56 1.84
C ALA A 576 -9.89 -2.03 2.59
N ASN A 577 -11.09 -2.41 2.15
CA ASN A 577 -12.31 -2.07 2.87
C ASN A 577 -13.37 -3.18 2.93
N ASN A 578 -14.24 -3.10 3.93
CA ASN A 578 -15.41 -3.97 4.08
C ASN A 578 -15.05 -5.46 3.99
N THR A 579 -14.10 -5.91 4.82
CA THR A 579 -13.69 -7.32 4.82
C THR A 579 -13.41 -7.86 6.22
N SER A 580 -13.93 -9.07 6.44
CA SER A 580 -13.63 -9.92 7.59
C SER A 580 -12.91 -11.20 7.19
N THR A 581 -12.77 -11.42 5.87
CA THR A 581 -12.00 -12.54 5.32
C THR A 581 -10.55 -12.38 5.75
N PRO A 582 -9.94 -13.43 6.32
CA PRO A 582 -8.54 -13.38 6.72
C PRO A 582 -7.63 -12.95 5.57
N GLY A 583 -6.79 -11.95 5.84
CA GLY A 583 -5.77 -11.45 4.92
C GLY A 583 -4.38 -11.58 5.52
N ARG A 584 -3.41 -11.91 4.68
CA ARG A 584 -1.99 -11.93 5.06
C ARG A 584 -1.15 -11.20 4.02
N ILE A 585 -0.34 -10.26 4.48
CA ILE A 585 0.63 -9.54 3.64
C ILE A 585 2.04 -9.98 4.03
N TYR A 586 2.86 -10.36 3.06
CA TYR A 586 4.27 -10.71 3.23
C TYR A 586 5.12 -9.82 2.31
N ALA A 587 5.88 -8.88 2.85
CA ALA A 587 6.66 -7.92 2.06
C ALA A 587 5.82 -7.14 1.04
N MET A 588 5.23 -6.02 1.50
CA MET A 588 4.57 -5.06 0.62
C MET A 588 5.23 -3.71 0.78
N SER A 589 5.66 -3.12 -0.34
CA SER A 589 6.25 -1.80 -0.41
C SER A 589 5.27 -0.85 -1.10
N ILE A 590 4.93 0.25 -0.43
CA ILE A 590 3.94 1.24 -0.88
C ILE A 590 4.61 2.61 -0.83
N GLU A 591 4.93 3.15 -2.00
CA GLU A 591 5.87 4.27 -2.11
C GLU A 591 5.36 5.39 -3.02
N HIS A 592 5.59 6.62 -2.58
CA HIS A 592 5.54 7.86 -3.35
C HIS A 592 4.13 8.28 -3.83
N HIS A 593 3.07 7.88 -3.14
CA HIS A 593 1.74 8.43 -3.40
C HIS A 593 1.66 9.86 -2.87
N VAL A 594 0.77 10.67 -3.46
CA VAL A 594 0.71 12.10 -3.14
C VAL A 594 0.02 12.36 -1.82
N ARG A 595 -1.08 11.64 -1.56
CA ARG A 595 -1.98 11.93 -0.44
C ARG A 595 -2.00 10.83 0.60
N ASN A 596 -1.98 9.56 0.20
CA ASN A 596 -2.00 8.46 1.14
C ASN A 596 -1.39 7.18 0.54
N GLU A 597 -0.54 6.48 1.28
CA GLU A 597 0.03 5.20 0.82
C GLU A 597 -0.97 4.06 1.05
N VAL A 598 -1.44 3.89 2.28
CA VAL A 598 -2.23 2.74 2.73
C VAL A 598 -3.50 3.17 3.48
N ARG A 599 -4.64 2.59 3.09
CA ARG A 599 -5.91 2.76 3.80
C ARG A 599 -6.53 1.40 4.17
N PHE A 600 -6.95 1.26 5.42
CA PHE A 600 -7.79 0.17 5.90
C PHE A 600 -9.10 0.75 6.43
N SER A 601 -10.25 0.21 6.01
CA SER A 601 -11.56 0.67 6.50
C SER A 601 -12.50 -0.52 6.73
N LYS A 602 -12.95 -0.73 7.97
CA LYS A 602 -13.80 -1.89 8.33
C LYS A 602 -13.13 -3.22 7.95
N VAL A 603 -11.85 -3.35 8.29
CA VAL A 603 -11.02 -4.55 8.03
C VAL A 603 -10.80 -5.32 9.32
N SER A 604 -10.93 -6.65 9.24
CA SER A 604 -10.61 -7.51 10.39
C SER A 604 -9.97 -8.84 10.05
N ASN A 605 -9.21 -9.39 11.01
CA ASN A 605 -8.48 -10.66 10.92
C ASN A 605 -7.27 -10.64 9.97
N TRP A 606 -6.51 -9.54 9.96
CA TRP A 606 -5.38 -9.36 9.05
C TRP A 606 -4.04 -9.42 9.75
N LYS A 607 -3.06 -10.04 9.09
CA LYS A 607 -1.66 -10.02 9.52
C LYS A 607 -0.79 -9.42 8.43
N VAL A 608 0.05 -8.46 8.80
CA VAL A 608 0.84 -7.66 7.87
C VAL A 608 2.32 -7.76 8.28
N TYR A 609 3.08 -8.52 7.52
CA TYR A 609 4.51 -8.76 7.74
C TYR A 609 5.35 -7.95 6.76
N CYS A 610 6.36 -7.22 7.26
CA CYS A 610 7.30 -6.44 6.44
C CYS A 610 6.58 -5.46 5.48
N MET A 611 5.59 -4.72 5.99
CA MET A 611 5.07 -3.58 5.24
C MET A 611 6.04 -2.41 5.36
N GLN A 612 6.33 -1.79 4.22
CA GLN A 612 7.18 -0.63 4.15
C GLN A 612 6.48 0.51 3.38
N THR A 613 6.49 1.71 3.96
CA THR A 613 6.04 2.94 3.30
C THR A 613 7.23 3.86 3.00
N GLU A 614 7.18 4.59 1.88
CA GLU A 614 8.17 5.62 1.52
C GLU A 614 7.52 6.89 1.00
N GLU A 615 7.74 8.01 1.67
CA GLU A 615 7.34 9.33 1.18
C GLU A 615 8.51 10.05 0.49
N GLU A 616 8.32 10.43 -0.78
CA GLU A 616 9.29 11.21 -1.58
C GLU A 616 9.10 12.74 -1.42
N SER A 617 10.20 13.48 -1.59
CA SER A 617 10.30 14.92 -1.32
C SER A 617 9.48 15.86 -2.20
N ARG A 618 8.92 15.42 -3.33
CA ARG A 618 8.16 16.31 -4.23
C ARG A 618 6.69 15.95 -4.28
N GLU A 619 6.39 14.70 -4.54
CA GLU A 619 5.04 14.18 -4.66
C GLU A 619 4.39 13.95 -3.28
N SER A 620 5.16 13.51 -2.28
CA SER A 620 4.62 12.92 -1.04
C SER A 620 4.85 13.77 0.20
N THR A 621 5.21 15.05 0.04
CA THR A 621 5.37 15.99 1.15
C THR A 621 4.24 15.90 2.17
N ASP A 622 3.00 15.85 1.67
CA ASP A 622 1.76 15.84 2.45
C ASP A 622 1.15 14.44 2.60
N CYS A 623 1.85 13.39 2.18
CA CYS A 623 1.31 12.03 2.16
C CYS A 623 1.14 11.48 3.59
N GLN A 624 -0.03 10.94 3.88
CA GLN A 624 -0.29 10.16 5.08
C GLN A 624 0.05 8.68 4.81
N PRO A 625 1.08 8.08 5.43
CA PRO A 625 1.47 6.73 5.04
C PRO A 625 0.42 5.66 5.41
N ILE A 626 -0.20 5.71 6.58
CA ILE A 626 -1.25 4.73 6.95
C ILE A 626 -2.45 5.41 7.60
N GLU A 627 -3.66 5.09 7.10
CA GLU A 627 -4.96 5.45 7.66
C GLU A 627 -5.77 4.18 7.97
N MET A 628 -6.34 4.09 9.17
CA MET A 628 -7.19 2.97 9.61
C MET A 628 -8.48 3.48 10.25
N ASP A 629 -9.63 3.05 9.73
CA ASP A 629 -10.95 3.39 10.24
C ASP A 629 -11.75 2.12 10.57
N ASP A 630 -12.31 2.02 11.78
CA ASP A 630 -13.18 0.92 12.22
C ASP A 630 -12.56 -0.48 12.01
N CYS A 631 -11.24 -0.61 12.17
CA CYS A 631 -10.51 -1.86 11.97
C CYS A 631 -10.39 -2.66 13.28
N LYS A 632 -10.33 -3.99 13.17
CA LYS A 632 -10.26 -4.86 14.34
C LYS A 632 -9.38 -6.08 14.11
N ASP A 633 -8.66 -6.55 15.14
CA ASP A 633 -7.87 -7.79 15.06
C ASP A 633 -6.84 -7.77 13.90
N VAL A 634 -6.08 -6.68 13.82
CA VAL A 634 -5.01 -6.48 12.83
C VAL A 634 -3.65 -6.49 13.51
N THR A 635 -2.71 -7.28 12.99
CA THR A 635 -1.33 -7.31 13.48
C THR A 635 -0.37 -6.82 12.40
N PHE A 636 0.45 -5.82 12.72
CA PHE A 636 1.63 -5.45 11.97
C PHE A 636 2.87 -6.07 12.61
N ALA A 637 3.76 -6.63 11.80
CA ALA A 637 5.01 -7.23 12.21
C ALA A 637 6.16 -6.70 11.34
N ASN A 638 7.18 -6.08 11.96
CA ASN A 638 8.24 -5.34 11.28
C ASN A 638 7.67 -4.26 10.33
N LEU A 639 6.87 -3.33 10.87
CA LEU A 639 6.34 -2.20 10.11
C LEU A 639 7.38 -1.08 10.01
N TYR A 640 7.79 -0.74 8.79
CA TYR A 640 8.81 0.28 8.54
C TYR A 640 8.19 1.47 7.79
N MET A 641 8.27 2.67 8.36
CA MET A 641 7.73 3.90 7.79
C MET A 641 8.89 4.88 7.59
N PHE A 642 9.18 5.21 6.33
CA PHE A 642 10.40 5.91 5.94
C PHE A 642 10.10 7.18 5.14
N ARG A 643 10.71 8.31 5.53
CA ARG A 643 10.76 9.51 4.68
C ARG A 643 12.12 9.68 4.04
N VAL A 644 12.16 9.93 2.73
CA VAL A 644 13.42 10.07 2.01
C VAL A 644 14.27 11.25 2.50
N ILE A 645 15.58 11.14 2.33
CA ILE A 645 16.58 12.12 2.80
C ILE A 645 16.49 13.52 2.17
N ARG A 646 15.66 13.69 1.14
CA ARG A 646 15.45 14.96 0.43
C ARG A 646 14.27 15.74 0.98
N VAL A 647 13.42 15.13 1.80
CA VAL A 647 12.32 15.84 2.48
C VAL A 647 12.91 16.93 3.37
N ASN A 648 12.30 18.11 3.38
CA ASN A 648 12.81 19.26 4.13
C ASN A 648 11.77 19.86 5.09
N GLU A 649 10.65 19.17 5.30
CA GLU A 649 9.56 19.57 6.19
C GLU A 649 9.07 18.38 7.04
N PRO A 650 8.72 18.62 8.31
CA PRO A 650 8.14 17.59 9.15
C PRO A 650 6.70 17.32 8.74
N TYR A 651 6.18 16.14 9.11
CA TYR A 651 4.78 15.79 8.93
C TYR A 651 4.19 15.22 10.22
N HIS A 652 2.87 15.25 10.34
CA HIS A 652 2.20 15.05 11.62
C HIS A 652 2.40 13.63 12.19
N SER A 653 1.91 12.60 11.48
CA SER A 653 1.88 11.23 12.00
C SER A 653 2.08 10.17 10.90
N SER A 654 2.65 9.01 11.26
CA SER A 654 2.82 7.90 10.30
C SER A 654 1.57 7.02 10.20
N VAL A 655 0.94 6.69 11.32
CA VAL A 655 -0.32 5.94 11.35
C VAL A 655 -1.40 6.79 12.01
N ARG A 656 -2.53 6.98 11.31
CA ARG A 656 -3.76 7.54 11.89
C ARG A 656 -4.77 6.42 12.09
N ILE A 657 -5.36 6.37 13.27
CA ILE A 657 -6.40 5.40 13.59
C ILE A 657 -7.68 6.10 14.08
N ARG A 658 -8.83 5.53 13.73
CA ARG A 658 -10.16 5.93 14.20
C ARG A 658 -10.97 4.69 14.54
N ASN A 659 -11.49 4.62 15.77
CA ASN A 659 -12.35 3.52 16.25
C ASN A 659 -11.76 2.11 16.03
N CYS A 660 -10.45 1.97 16.12
CA CYS A 660 -9.79 0.68 15.94
C CYS A 660 -9.70 -0.08 17.27
N GLU A 661 -9.79 -1.40 17.21
CA GLU A 661 -9.77 -2.29 18.38
C GLU A 661 -8.80 -3.45 18.15
N ASN A 662 -8.03 -3.82 19.17
CA ASN A 662 -7.09 -4.95 19.10
C ASN A 662 -6.14 -4.88 17.89
N ILE A 663 -5.48 -3.72 17.75
CA ILE A 663 -4.41 -3.54 16.76
C ILE A 663 -3.08 -3.77 17.46
N ALA A 664 -2.27 -4.67 16.93
CA ALA A 664 -0.96 -4.97 17.48
C ALA A 664 0.13 -4.51 16.50
N PHE A 665 1.05 -3.67 16.98
CA PHE A 665 2.29 -3.37 16.27
C PHE A 665 3.42 -4.12 16.97
N LEU A 666 3.98 -5.11 16.29
CA LEU A 666 5.10 -5.93 16.73
C LEU A 666 6.31 -5.51 15.90
N ASN A 667 7.29 -4.88 16.54
CA ASN A 667 8.41 -4.22 15.89
C ASN A 667 7.96 -3.11 14.92
N LEU A 668 7.78 -1.91 15.46
CA LEU A 668 7.45 -0.68 14.75
C LEU A 668 8.70 0.19 14.60
N HIS A 669 8.94 0.66 13.38
CA HIS A 669 10.08 1.48 13.01
C HIS A 669 9.66 2.71 12.18
N ASN A 670 9.65 3.89 12.80
CA ASN A 670 9.46 5.18 12.12
C ASN A 670 10.82 5.88 11.99
N TYR A 671 11.29 6.16 10.77
CA TYR A 671 12.64 6.69 10.61
C TYR A 671 12.86 7.55 9.36
N SER A 672 13.96 8.30 9.40
CA SER A 672 14.57 8.97 8.26
C SER A 672 16.07 9.15 8.56
N GLN A 673 16.88 9.34 7.53
CA GLN A 673 18.32 9.63 7.71
C GLN A 673 18.58 11.14 7.89
N ILE A 674 17.50 11.91 8.06
CA ILE A 674 17.49 13.36 8.30
C ILE A 674 16.51 13.66 9.45
N LYS A 675 16.50 14.92 9.91
CA LYS A 675 15.68 15.36 11.05
C LYS A 675 14.16 15.45 10.78
N TYR A 676 13.73 15.31 9.53
CA TYR A 676 12.35 15.51 9.10
C TYR A 676 11.63 14.16 8.92
N THR A 677 11.43 13.45 10.04
CA THR A 677 10.55 12.27 10.11
C THR A 677 9.09 12.70 10.30
N ASN A 678 8.17 11.73 10.27
CA ASN A 678 6.85 11.92 10.86
C ASN A 678 7.00 12.11 12.38
N ASN A 679 6.32 13.10 12.97
CA ASN A 679 6.50 13.48 14.36
C ASN A 679 5.91 12.44 15.34
N ILE A 680 4.76 11.87 14.99
CA ILE A 680 4.02 10.88 15.79
C ILE A 680 4.03 9.54 15.05
N ALA A 681 4.38 8.44 15.73
CA ALA A 681 4.37 7.11 15.11
C ALA A 681 2.94 6.61 14.88
N VAL A 682 2.08 6.72 15.90
CA VAL A 682 0.65 6.32 15.85
C VAL A 682 -0.19 7.39 16.54
N PHE A 683 -1.27 7.84 15.90
CA PHE A 683 -2.17 8.87 16.40
C PHE A 683 -3.63 8.37 16.37
N ASP A 684 -4.28 8.30 17.54
CA ASP A 684 -5.74 8.11 17.62
C ASP A 684 -6.44 9.46 17.50
N VAL A 685 -7.06 9.71 16.34
CA VAL A 685 -7.66 11.01 15.99
C VAL A 685 -8.89 11.30 16.86
N ASN A 686 -9.67 10.28 17.22
CA ASN A 686 -10.90 10.47 17.98
C ASN A 686 -10.60 10.71 19.46
N LYS A 687 -9.57 10.05 19.99
CA LYS A 687 -9.19 10.15 21.41
C LYS A 687 -8.12 11.22 21.69
N ASP A 688 -7.50 11.77 20.64
CA ASP A 688 -6.40 12.74 20.73
C ASP A 688 -5.20 12.14 21.51
N ILE A 689 -4.77 10.93 21.12
CA ILE A 689 -3.67 10.20 21.78
C ILE A 689 -2.48 10.06 20.82
N ASP A 690 -1.31 10.56 21.25
CA ASP A 690 -0.04 10.49 20.53
C ASP A 690 0.86 9.36 21.03
N ILE A 691 1.34 8.52 20.12
CA ILE A 691 2.46 7.60 20.38
C ILE A 691 3.71 8.16 19.73
N ARG A 692 4.62 8.66 20.56
CA ARG A 692 5.83 9.37 20.14
C ARG A 692 7.10 8.51 20.00
N PRO A 693 7.28 7.39 20.73
CA PRO A 693 8.43 6.53 20.47
C PRO A 693 8.46 6.09 18.99
N TRP A 694 9.58 6.37 18.31
CA TRP A 694 9.79 5.96 16.92
C TRP A 694 10.10 4.48 16.75
N GLU A 695 10.46 3.83 17.85
CA GLU A 695 10.94 2.46 17.89
C GLU A 695 10.23 1.75 19.03
N LEU A 696 9.40 0.76 18.72
CA LEU A 696 8.66 -0.04 19.69
C LEU A 696 8.74 -1.51 19.30
N SER A 697 9.15 -2.38 20.21
CA SER A 697 9.04 -3.82 20.00
C SER A 697 7.58 -4.28 20.08
N ARG A 698 6.76 -3.60 20.89
CA ARG A 698 5.33 -3.90 21.01
C ARG A 698 4.51 -2.67 21.38
N LEU A 699 3.41 -2.45 20.66
CA LEU A 699 2.34 -1.54 21.02
C LEU A 699 1.01 -2.22 20.77
N ILE A 700 0.10 -2.19 21.74
CA ILE A 700 -1.28 -2.64 21.58
C ILE A 700 -2.23 -1.45 21.65
N VAL A 701 -3.08 -1.34 20.64
CA VAL A 701 -4.27 -0.49 20.66
C VAL A 701 -5.43 -1.36 21.11
N THR A 702 -5.89 -1.17 22.34
CA THR A 702 -6.98 -1.94 22.94
C THR A 702 -8.34 -1.50 22.40
N GLY A 703 -8.45 -0.26 21.92
CA GLY A 703 -9.70 0.38 21.52
C GLY A 703 -10.50 0.94 22.70
N LYS A 704 -10.07 0.68 23.93
CA LYS A 704 -10.74 1.06 25.19
C LYS A 704 -10.09 2.26 25.87
N GLU A 705 -9.08 2.84 25.23
CA GLU A 705 -8.37 4.00 25.74
C GLU A 705 -9.35 5.16 25.96
N PRO A 706 -9.20 5.93 27.05
CA PRO A 706 -10.06 7.08 27.30
C PRO A 706 -9.68 8.23 26.35
N HIS A 707 -10.66 9.07 26.00
CA HIS A 707 -10.35 10.35 25.36
C HIS A 707 -9.45 11.20 26.27
N GLN A 708 -8.46 11.88 25.69
CA GLN A 708 -7.60 12.80 26.43
C GLN A 708 -8.40 13.99 26.98
N GLN A 709 -9.44 14.44 26.26
CA GLN A 709 -10.39 15.45 26.71
C GLN A 709 -11.82 14.89 26.74
N SER A 710 -12.54 15.15 27.83
CA SER A 710 -13.95 14.75 27.93
C SER A 710 -14.81 15.53 26.94
N LEU A 711 -15.58 14.82 26.11
CA LEU A 711 -16.62 15.39 25.26
C LEU A 711 -17.83 15.77 26.12
N GLY A 712 -17.78 16.94 26.76
CA GLY A 712 -18.83 17.42 27.65
C GLY A 712 -20.04 18.01 26.90
N ASN A 713 -21.25 17.83 27.44
CA ASN A 713 -22.50 18.45 26.93
C ASN A 713 -22.84 19.77 27.63
N GLU A 714 -21.84 20.48 28.14
CA GLU A 714 -22.05 21.76 28.83
C GLU A 714 -22.57 22.82 27.85
N ILE A 715 -23.68 23.46 28.19
CA ILE A 715 -24.32 24.48 27.34
C ILE A 715 -23.38 25.68 27.17
N GLY A 716 -23.16 26.08 25.93
CA GLY A 716 -22.33 27.22 25.54
C GLY A 716 -20.82 26.93 25.52
N LYS A 717 -20.37 25.76 25.98
CA LYS A 717 -18.97 25.36 25.92
C LYS A 717 -18.64 24.79 24.54
N VAL A 718 -17.54 25.29 23.95
CA VAL A 718 -17.01 24.78 22.68
C VAL A 718 -16.08 23.61 22.98
N ASN A 719 -16.38 22.46 22.39
CA ASN A 719 -15.56 21.26 22.50
C ASN A 719 -14.87 20.98 21.16
N GLN A 720 -13.58 20.71 21.18
CA GLN A 720 -12.85 20.15 20.03
C GLN A 720 -13.26 18.69 19.89
N LEU A 721 -13.77 18.31 18.71
CA LEU A 721 -14.25 16.97 18.40
C LEU A 721 -13.24 16.16 17.58
N ALA A 722 -12.47 16.84 16.73
CA ALA A 722 -11.38 16.25 15.96
C ALA A 722 -10.35 17.31 15.57
N SER A 723 -9.14 16.85 15.25
CA SER A 723 -7.99 17.64 14.80
C SER A 723 -7.35 16.99 13.57
N ASP A 724 -6.20 17.53 13.13
CA ASP A 724 -5.40 16.98 12.02
C ASP A 724 -6.14 16.93 10.67
N LEU A 725 -7.03 17.91 10.48
CA LEU A 725 -7.70 18.23 9.22
C LEU A 725 -6.88 19.28 8.48
N GLU A 726 -7.03 19.34 7.15
CA GLU A 726 -6.26 20.29 6.34
C GLU A 726 -7.04 21.59 6.11
N PHE A 727 -8.28 21.47 5.66
CA PHE A 727 -9.15 22.59 5.37
C PHE A 727 -10.62 22.16 5.37
N ALA A 728 -11.13 21.87 6.57
CA ALA A 728 -12.48 21.36 6.76
C ALA A 728 -13.54 22.41 6.40
N GLU A 729 -14.37 22.08 5.41
CA GLU A 729 -15.45 22.91 4.89
C GLU A 729 -16.60 22.07 4.35
N GLY A 730 -17.57 22.69 3.68
CA GLY A 730 -18.66 21.99 3.00
C GLY A 730 -19.58 21.22 3.94
N ILE A 731 -19.80 21.71 5.17
CA ILE A 731 -20.57 20.97 6.19
C ILE A 731 -22.01 20.65 5.75
N ALA A 732 -22.45 19.44 6.05
CA ALA A 732 -23.80 18.96 5.83
C ALA A 732 -24.27 18.05 6.96
N ARG A 733 -25.57 17.76 6.98
CA ARG A 733 -26.22 16.93 7.98
C ARG A 733 -27.18 15.94 7.31
N ASP A 734 -27.21 14.71 7.81
CA ASP A 734 -28.25 13.73 7.48
C ASP A 734 -29.50 13.85 8.38
N SER A 735 -30.56 13.09 8.07
CA SER A 735 -31.79 13.10 8.86
C SER A 735 -31.60 12.65 10.32
N LYS A 736 -30.57 11.83 10.59
CA LYS A 736 -30.20 11.29 11.90
C LYS A 736 -29.41 12.29 12.75
N GLY A 737 -28.96 13.39 12.15
CA GLY A 737 -28.20 14.44 12.82
C GLY A 737 -26.68 14.20 12.85
N ASN A 738 -26.18 13.21 12.10
CA ASN A 738 -24.74 13.07 11.85
C ASN A 738 -24.26 14.24 10.98
N ILE A 739 -22.97 14.55 11.09
CA ILE A 739 -22.35 15.65 10.37
C ILE A 739 -21.36 15.11 9.35
N TYR A 740 -21.31 15.73 8.19
CA TYR A 740 -20.39 15.41 7.11
C TYR A 740 -19.69 16.70 6.69
N PHE A 741 -18.42 16.62 6.32
CA PHE A 741 -17.64 17.76 5.82
C PHE A 741 -16.48 17.24 4.96
N CYS A 742 -15.82 18.11 4.21
CA CYS A 742 -14.73 17.71 3.32
C CYS A 742 -13.49 18.59 3.46
N ASP A 743 -12.35 18.04 3.02
CA ASP A 743 -11.12 18.78 2.73
C ASP A 743 -10.95 18.88 1.22
N HIS A 744 -10.91 20.11 0.68
CA HIS A 744 -10.82 20.30 -0.77
C HIS A 744 -9.50 19.86 -1.38
N ARG A 745 -8.37 20.30 -0.83
CA ARG A 745 -7.04 20.02 -1.37
C ARG A 745 -6.66 18.54 -1.19
N MET A 746 -6.96 17.99 -0.01
CA MET A 746 -6.66 16.60 0.33
C MET A 746 -7.71 15.60 -0.18
N ARG A 747 -8.80 16.08 -0.80
CA ARG A 747 -9.86 15.28 -1.43
C ARG A 747 -10.56 14.27 -0.51
N ARG A 748 -10.70 14.62 0.76
CA ARG A 748 -11.29 13.75 1.79
C ARG A 748 -12.71 14.19 2.11
N ILE A 749 -13.58 13.22 2.39
CA ILE A 749 -14.90 13.43 2.96
C ILE A 749 -14.94 12.69 4.29
N PHE A 750 -15.36 13.37 5.35
CA PHE A 750 -15.46 12.83 6.69
C PHE A 750 -16.91 12.72 7.14
N LYS A 751 -17.17 11.78 8.06
CA LYS A 751 -18.43 11.62 8.79
C LYS A 751 -18.15 11.71 10.28
N TRP A 752 -18.84 12.59 10.98
CA TRP A 752 -18.96 12.59 12.43
C TRP A 752 -20.26 11.89 12.83
N SER A 753 -20.13 10.73 13.45
CA SER A 753 -21.22 9.97 14.01
C SER A 753 -21.62 10.53 15.37
N VAL A 754 -22.88 10.97 15.50
CA VAL A 754 -23.41 11.45 16.80
C VAL A 754 -23.88 10.30 17.70
N GLU A 755 -23.94 9.08 17.17
CA GLU A 755 -24.23 7.89 17.94
C GLU A 755 -23.03 7.48 18.78
N THR A 756 -21.86 7.45 18.14
CA THR A 756 -20.59 6.99 18.72
C THR A 756 -19.67 8.13 19.15
N ASN A 757 -20.01 9.40 18.83
CA ASN A 757 -19.17 10.57 19.03
C ASN A 757 -17.76 10.39 18.44
N SER A 758 -17.71 9.97 17.19
CA SER A 758 -16.46 9.65 16.51
C SER A 758 -16.46 10.12 15.07
N LEU A 759 -15.26 10.47 14.58
CA LEU A 759 -14.98 10.77 13.19
C LEU A 759 -14.59 9.49 12.45
N SER A 760 -14.99 9.38 11.19
CA SER A 760 -14.45 8.43 10.22
C SER A 760 -14.16 9.10 8.88
N LEU A 761 -13.13 8.62 8.18
CA LEU A 761 -12.86 8.98 6.79
C LEU A 761 -13.82 8.20 5.89
N LEU A 762 -14.80 8.88 5.31
CA LEU A 762 -15.83 8.29 4.47
C LEU A 762 -15.30 7.99 3.07
N ALA A 763 -14.75 8.99 2.38
CA ALA A 763 -14.29 8.85 1.00
C ALA A 763 -12.99 9.61 0.76
N ASP A 764 -12.18 9.04 -0.13
CA ASP A 764 -10.90 9.56 -0.58
C ASP A 764 -10.78 9.25 -2.09
N PHE A 765 -11.33 10.14 -2.92
CA PHE A 765 -11.49 9.94 -4.36
C PHE A 765 -10.60 10.91 -5.14
N PRO A 766 -10.32 10.65 -6.43
CA PRO A 766 -9.55 11.59 -7.26
C PRO A 766 -10.30 12.89 -7.57
N TRP A 767 -11.51 13.10 -7.05
CA TRP A 767 -12.32 14.31 -7.25
C TRP A 767 -12.08 15.30 -6.11
N LYS A 768 -12.04 16.60 -6.38
CA LYS A 768 -11.82 17.64 -5.35
C LYS A 768 -13.17 18.10 -4.76
N PRO A 769 -13.66 17.51 -3.65
CA PRO A 769 -14.93 17.91 -3.05
C PRO A 769 -14.82 19.35 -2.56
N SER A 770 -15.90 20.13 -2.64
CA SER A 770 -15.92 21.51 -2.13
C SER A 770 -17.11 21.75 -1.20
N ASN A 771 -18.28 21.20 -1.53
CA ASN A 771 -19.46 21.33 -0.71
C ASN A 771 -20.20 20.00 -0.64
N LEU A 772 -20.84 19.75 0.51
CA LEU A 772 -21.71 18.62 0.72
C LEU A 772 -23.14 19.09 0.98
N ALA A 773 -24.10 18.23 0.68
CA ALA A 773 -25.49 18.38 1.08
C ALA A 773 -26.16 17.01 1.14
N PHE A 774 -27.35 16.94 1.72
CA PHE A 774 -28.21 15.77 1.60
C PHE A 774 -29.49 16.14 0.87
N ASP A 775 -30.04 15.22 0.11
CA ASP A 775 -31.42 15.32 -0.36
C ASP A 775 -32.40 14.92 0.77
N SER A 776 -33.69 14.75 0.47
CA SER A 776 -34.69 14.38 1.48
C SER A 776 -34.72 12.88 1.83
N GLU A 777 -33.92 12.06 1.15
CA GLU A 777 -33.84 10.61 1.30
C GLU A 777 -32.46 10.16 1.82
N ASP A 778 -31.68 11.10 2.37
CA ASP A 778 -30.32 10.91 2.88
C ASP A 778 -29.30 10.44 1.82
N ASN A 779 -29.51 10.75 0.53
CA ASN A 779 -28.43 10.64 -0.45
C ASN A 779 -27.44 11.78 -0.25
N LEU A 780 -26.15 11.47 -0.05
CA LEU A 780 -25.11 12.48 0.10
C LEU A 780 -24.74 13.04 -1.28
N LEU A 781 -24.97 14.33 -1.45
CA LEU A 781 -24.61 15.11 -2.64
C LEU A 781 -23.24 15.73 -2.42
N VAL A 782 -22.32 15.50 -3.35
CA VAL A 782 -20.96 16.02 -3.31
C VAL A 782 -20.73 16.89 -4.53
N LEU A 783 -20.44 18.17 -4.29
CA LEU A 783 -20.02 19.11 -5.31
C LEU A 783 -18.51 19.08 -5.43
N PHE A 784 -18.00 19.09 -6.65
CA PHE A 784 -16.57 19.10 -6.90
C PHE A 784 -16.24 19.96 -8.12
N ARG A 785 -15.04 20.54 -8.08
CA ARG A 785 -14.44 21.18 -9.25
C ARG A 785 -13.99 20.10 -10.23
N TYR A 786 -14.41 20.23 -11.49
CA TYR A 786 -13.99 19.34 -12.57
C TYR A 786 -13.28 20.12 -13.67
N ASP A 787 -12.06 19.68 -13.99
CA ASP A 787 -11.27 20.14 -15.12
C ASP A 787 -11.30 19.05 -16.23
N ALA A 788 -11.27 19.46 -17.50
CA ALA A 788 -11.31 18.52 -18.62
C ALA A 788 -10.09 17.59 -18.62
N GLN A 789 -10.30 16.29 -18.82
CA GLN A 789 -9.21 15.31 -18.82
C GLN A 789 -8.39 15.40 -20.13
N PRO A 790 -7.05 15.54 -20.05
CA PRO A 790 -6.19 15.59 -21.24
C PRO A 790 -6.29 14.34 -22.12
N GLY A 791 -6.64 14.53 -23.40
CA GLY A 791 -6.74 13.43 -24.38
C GLY A 791 -8.04 12.64 -24.33
N TYR A 792 -8.91 12.89 -23.35
CA TYR A 792 -10.22 12.27 -23.30
C TYR A 792 -11.15 12.88 -24.36
N LEU A 793 -11.78 12.01 -25.15
CA LEU A 793 -12.64 12.41 -26.26
C LEU A 793 -14.09 12.02 -26.00
N ILE A 794 -15.00 12.98 -26.14
CA ILE A 794 -16.44 12.77 -26.16
C ILE A 794 -16.91 12.90 -27.61
N ASN A 795 -17.42 11.82 -28.19
CA ASN A 795 -17.84 11.77 -29.60
C ASN A 795 -16.74 12.25 -30.58
N GLY A 796 -15.49 11.89 -30.31
CA GLY A 796 -14.33 12.24 -31.14
C GLY A 796 -13.82 13.68 -30.97
N LYS A 797 -14.35 14.45 -30.02
CA LYS A 797 -13.89 15.82 -29.72
C LYS A 797 -13.37 15.92 -28.28
N PRO A 798 -12.35 16.75 -28.01
CA PRO A 798 -11.95 17.06 -26.65
C PRO A 798 -13.13 17.57 -25.82
N GLU A 799 -13.16 17.21 -24.54
CA GLU A 799 -14.14 17.76 -23.61
C GLU A 799 -13.89 19.26 -23.36
N GLU A 800 -14.93 20.07 -23.46
CA GLU A 800 -14.89 21.53 -23.23
C GLU A 800 -15.74 21.91 -22.01
N MET A 801 -15.27 22.90 -21.24
CA MET A 801 -15.99 23.43 -20.07
C MET A 801 -16.80 24.68 -20.44
N PRO A 802 -18.08 24.78 -20.04
CA PRO A 802 -18.92 25.93 -20.36
C PRO A 802 -18.51 27.17 -19.55
N VAL A 803 -18.53 28.35 -20.17
CA VAL A 803 -18.39 29.64 -19.48
C VAL A 803 -19.77 30.11 -19.03
N MET A 804 -19.99 30.19 -17.71
CA MET A 804 -21.29 30.59 -17.15
C MET A 804 -21.45 32.12 -17.09
N PRO A 805 -22.69 32.67 -17.20
CA PRO A 805 -22.91 34.12 -17.21
C PRO A 805 -22.43 34.86 -15.95
N ASP A 806 -22.48 34.19 -14.80
CA ASP A 806 -22.13 34.69 -13.47
C ASP A 806 -20.64 34.54 -13.11
N THR A 807 -19.81 34.07 -14.06
CA THR A 807 -18.34 34.05 -13.95
C THR A 807 -17.71 35.45 -13.80
N LYS A 808 -18.41 36.49 -14.30
CA LYS A 808 -18.02 37.89 -14.19
C LYS A 808 -18.30 38.44 -12.79
N GLY A 809 -17.86 39.66 -12.49
CA GLY A 809 -18.19 40.34 -11.23
C GLY A 809 -17.21 40.08 -10.08
N THR A 810 -16.04 39.52 -10.40
CA THR A 810 -14.89 39.53 -9.49
C THR A 810 -13.63 40.04 -10.18
N SER A 811 -12.74 40.70 -9.43
CA SER A 811 -11.51 41.33 -9.97
C SER A 811 -10.58 40.38 -10.72
N PHE A 812 -10.63 39.06 -10.42
CA PHE A 812 -9.80 38.04 -11.05
C PHE A 812 -10.56 37.08 -11.98
N SER A 813 -11.81 37.38 -12.32
CA SER A 813 -12.63 36.54 -13.24
C SER A 813 -11.94 36.20 -14.57
N GLY A 814 -11.07 37.08 -15.08
CA GLY A 814 -10.29 36.86 -16.32
C GLY A 814 -8.95 36.12 -16.17
N TYR A 815 -8.44 35.92 -14.93
CA TYR A 815 -7.14 35.30 -14.67
C TYR A 815 -7.30 33.88 -14.11
N GLY A 816 -7.35 32.88 -15.00
CA GLY A 816 -7.34 31.46 -14.60
C GLY A 816 -8.69 30.90 -14.11
N ASN A 817 -9.79 31.67 -14.24
CA ASN A 817 -11.11 31.29 -13.73
C ASN A 817 -12.04 30.70 -14.82
N SER A 818 -11.53 30.36 -16.01
CA SER A 818 -12.34 30.11 -17.22
C SER A 818 -12.31 28.67 -17.77
N ALA A 819 -11.69 27.71 -17.08
CA ALA A 819 -11.45 26.36 -17.64
C ALA A 819 -11.88 25.18 -16.74
N TYR A 820 -12.84 25.38 -15.82
CA TYR A 820 -13.43 24.32 -14.99
C TYR A 820 -14.94 24.49 -14.88
N THR A 821 -15.64 23.44 -14.43
CA THR A 821 -17.06 23.50 -14.11
C THR A 821 -17.34 22.80 -12.78
N MET A 822 -18.45 23.16 -12.12
CA MET A 822 -18.93 22.39 -10.98
C MET A 822 -19.70 21.19 -11.49
N ARG A 823 -19.38 20.02 -10.93
CA ARG A 823 -20.17 18.81 -11.10
C ARG A 823 -20.65 18.36 -9.74
N VAL A 824 -21.75 17.62 -9.77
CA VAL A 824 -22.35 17.08 -8.56
C VAL A 824 -22.57 15.59 -8.76
N TYR A 825 -22.12 14.79 -7.82
CA TYR A 825 -22.49 13.40 -7.75
C TYR A 825 -23.21 13.10 -6.44
N SER A 826 -24.06 12.08 -6.45
CA SER A 826 -24.60 11.48 -5.24
C SER A 826 -23.81 10.22 -4.91
N ILE A 827 -23.66 9.95 -3.62
CA ILE A 827 -23.19 8.67 -3.06
C ILE A 827 -24.09 8.24 -1.91
N ASP A 828 -24.18 6.94 -1.69
CA ASP A 828 -24.62 6.36 -0.43
C ASP A 828 -23.44 6.39 0.56
N PRO A 829 -23.54 7.10 1.71
CA PRO A 829 -22.49 7.10 2.72
C PRO A 829 -22.13 5.73 3.29
N GLU A 830 -22.98 4.72 3.15
CA GLU A 830 -22.66 3.36 3.62
C GLU A 830 -21.93 2.52 2.57
N ASN A 831 -21.93 2.95 1.29
CA ASN A 831 -21.24 2.28 0.20
C ASN A 831 -20.73 3.29 -0.86
N PRO A 832 -19.83 4.22 -0.48
CA PRO A 832 -19.50 5.35 -1.33
C PRO A 832 -18.71 4.96 -2.58
N GLU A 833 -17.90 3.90 -2.53
CA GLU A 833 -17.06 3.48 -3.65
C GLU A 833 -17.86 2.98 -4.86
N GLU A 834 -19.01 2.34 -4.62
CA GLU A 834 -19.82 1.67 -5.66
C GLU A 834 -21.04 2.49 -6.11
N THR A 835 -21.38 3.59 -5.43
CA THR A 835 -22.65 4.31 -5.62
C THR A 835 -22.51 5.71 -6.24
N ILE A 836 -21.31 6.06 -6.72
CA ILE A 836 -21.03 7.36 -7.33
C ILE A 836 -21.90 7.56 -8.58
N LYS A 837 -22.82 8.51 -8.53
CA LYS A 837 -23.74 8.83 -9.63
C LYS A 837 -23.74 10.32 -9.94
N LEU A 838 -23.35 10.70 -11.16
CA LEU A 838 -23.44 12.09 -11.62
C LEU A 838 -24.91 12.54 -11.65
N LEU A 839 -25.20 13.72 -11.10
CA LEU A 839 -26.54 14.30 -11.15
C LEU A 839 -26.85 14.85 -12.55
N PRO A 840 -28.08 14.66 -13.04
CA PRO A 840 -28.53 15.31 -14.26
C PRO A 840 -28.71 16.82 -14.04
N ARG A 841 -28.44 17.59 -15.11
CA ARG A 841 -28.83 19.00 -15.20
C ARG A 841 -30.19 19.08 -15.88
N VAL A 842 -31.12 19.81 -15.29
CA VAL A 842 -32.46 20.08 -15.82
C VAL A 842 -32.72 21.59 -15.88
N PRO A 843 -33.59 22.08 -16.77
CA PRO A 843 -34.00 23.48 -16.78
C PRO A 843 -34.55 23.94 -15.42
N MET A 844 -34.18 25.14 -15.00
CA MET A 844 -34.73 25.74 -13.79
C MET A 844 -36.25 25.91 -13.91
N GLY A 845 -36.98 25.58 -12.85
CA GLY A 845 -38.45 25.58 -12.82
C GLY A 845 -39.12 24.35 -13.48
N GLN A 846 -38.36 23.35 -13.96
CA GLN A 846 -38.91 22.04 -14.36
C GLN A 846 -39.54 21.33 -13.15
N VAL A 847 -38.91 21.40 -11.99
CA VAL A 847 -39.44 20.88 -10.72
C VAL A 847 -40.41 21.92 -10.15
N LYS A 848 -41.72 21.63 -10.14
CA LYS A 848 -42.75 22.58 -9.69
C LYS A 848 -42.93 22.64 -8.18
N ASN A 849 -42.69 21.53 -7.50
CA ASN A 849 -42.82 21.40 -6.05
C ASN A 849 -41.46 21.01 -5.48
N VAL A 850 -40.57 22.00 -5.37
CA VAL A 850 -39.27 21.80 -4.75
C VAL A 850 -39.46 21.56 -3.25
N TYR A 851 -38.85 20.51 -2.72
CA TYR A 851 -38.82 20.28 -1.28
C TYR A 851 -37.83 21.22 -0.59
N LYS A 852 -36.61 21.31 -1.15
CA LYS A 852 -35.59 22.30 -0.79
C LYS A 852 -34.67 22.59 -1.97
N ALA A 853 -34.20 23.83 -2.05
CA ALA A 853 -33.12 24.24 -2.93
C ALA A 853 -31.84 24.46 -2.11
N LEU A 854 -30.69 24.20 -2.71
CA LEU A 854 -29.39 24.31 -2.05
C LEU A 854 -28.60 25.45 -2.69
N TYR A 855 -28.32 26.50 -1.92
CA TYR A 855 -27.66 27.73 -2.41
C TYR A 855 -26.32 27.96 -1.69
N PRO A 856 -25.37 28.68 -2.34
CA PRO A 856 -24.14 29.14 -1.70
C PRO A 856 -24.38 29.82 -0.34
N SER A 857 -23.60 29.44 0.67
CA SER A 857 -23.60 30.10 1.97
C SER A 857 -23.11 31.55 1.93
N ASN A 858 -22.14 31.81 1.06
CA ASN A 858 -21.49 33.09 0.87
C ASN A 858 -21.14 33.28 -0.62
N ARG A 859 -21.00 34.54 -1.02
CA ARG A 859 -20.48 34.90 -2.35
C ARG A 859 -19.52 36.08 -2.24
N TRP A 860 -18.32 35.93 -2.79
CA TRP A 860 -17.38 37.04 -2.98
C TRP A 860 -17.68 37.78 -4.29
N ARG A 861 -18.14 39.04 -4.20
CA ARG A 861 -18.57 39.86 -5.34
C ARG A 861 -18.04 41.30 -5.22
N ASP A 862 -16.74 41.47 -5.42
CA ASP A 862 -16.04 42.77 -5.24
C ASP A 862 -16.33 43.81 -6.35
N PHE A 863 -17.16 43.48 -7.33
CA PHE A 863 -17.75 44.46 -8.27
C PHE A 863 -19.15 44.94 -7.82
N HIS A 864 -19.56 44.60 -6.60
CA HIS A 864 -20.83 45.02 -5.97
C HIS A 864 -22.09 44.62 -6.76
N ASP A 865 -22.07 43.48 -7.44
CA ASP A 865 -23.23 42.89 -8.13
C ASP A 865 -23.88 41.74 -7.34
N PHE A 866 -23.50 41.56 -6.07
CA PHE A 866 -24.02 40.54 -5.16
C PHE A 866 -25.55 40.45 -5.17
N ASN A 867 -26.24 41.58 -5.06
CA ASN A 867 -27.70 41.61 -5.02
C ASN A 867 -28.32 41.06 -6.30
N ALA A 868 -27.76 41.43 -7.47
CA ALA A 868 -28.27 40.99 -8.76
C ALA A 868 -28.05 39.48 -8.97
N VAL A 869 -26.87 38.97 -8.60
CA VAL A 869 -26.53 37.55 -8.74
C VAL A 869 -27.29 36.68 -7.75
N SER A 870 -27.57 37.16 -6.55
CA SER A 870 -28.25 36.39 -5.51
C SER A 870 -29.71 36.06 -5.83
N VAL A 871 -30.38 36.88 -6.65
CA VAL A 871 -31.75 36.64 -7.12
C VAL A 871 -31.82 36.31 -8.62
N TYR A 872 -30.67 36.21 -9.30
CA TYR A 872 -30.61 35.77 -10.69
C TYR A 872 -31.04 34.30 -10.78
N VAL A 873 -31.89 33.98 -11.76
CA VAL A 873 -32.35 32.62 -12.01
C VAL A 873 -31.48 31.97 -13.09
N PRO A 874 -30.65 30.95 -12.74
CA PRO A 874 -29.83 30.26 -13.74
C PRO A 874 -30.70 29.46 -14.71
N GLU A 875 -30.19 29.20 -15.91
CA GLU A 875 -30.91 28.41 -16.93
C GLU A 875 -31.14 26.97 -16.47
N MET A 876 -30.19 26.41 -15.71
CA MET A 876 -30.16 25.00 -15.30
C MET A 876 -30.00 24.86 -13.79
N CYS A 877 -30.46 23.73 -13.25
CA CYS A 877 -30.14 23.24 -11.92
C CYS A 877 -29.76 21.76 -11.97
N PHE A 878 -29.01 21.29 -10.97
CA PHE A 878 -28.82 19.86 -10.73
C PHE A 878 -30.03 19.33 -9.97
N LEU A 879 -30.52 18.16 -10.39
CA LEU A 879 -31.63 17.47 -9.74
C LEU A 879 -31.10 16.30 -8.91
N ALA A 880 -31.38 16.30 -7.62
CA ALA A 880 -31.00 15.22 -6.71
C ALA A 880 -31.81 13.93 -6.99
N PRO A 881 -31.34 12.76 -6.49
CA PRO A 881 -32.03 11.48 -6.66
C PRO A 881 -33.49 11.46 -6.22
N ASP A 882 -33.84 12.17 -5.14
CA ASP A 882 -35.22 12.30 -4.64
C ASP A 882 -36.21 13.01 -5.59
N GLY A 883 -35.71 13.59 -6.70
CA GLY A 883 -36.50 14.27 -7.73
C GLY A 883 -37.15 15.58 -7.28
N LYS A 884 -36.85 16.08 -6.07
CA LYS A 884 -37.49 17.25 -5.48
C LYS A 884 -36.52 18.17 -4.72
N THR A 885 -35.27 17.77 -4.54
CA THR A 885 -34.17 18.62 -4.09
C THR A 885 -33.39 19.12 -5.31
N ILE A 886 -33.12 20.43 -5.38
CA ILE A 886 -32.40 21.05 -6.49
C ILE A 886 -31.17 21.84 -6.02
N ILE A 887 -30.15 21.90 -6.88
CA ILE A 887 -29.00 22.79 -6.71
C ILE A 887 -28.94 23.70 -7.94
N PRO A 888 -29.39 24.95 -7.86
CA PRO A 888 -29.28 25.90 -8.97
C PRO A 888 -27.83 26.06 -9.43
N HIS A 889 -27.57 25.98 -10.74
CA HIS A 889 -26.21 25.87 -11.28
C HIS A 889 -25.56 27.25 -11.42
N TYR A 890 -24.97 27.73 -10.32
CA TYR A 890 -24.15 28.94 -10.30
C TYR A 890 -22.66 28.62 -10.42
N PHE A 891 -21.90 29.56 -10.97
CA PHE A 891 -20.45 29.57 -10.90
C PHE A 891 -19.93 29.71 -9.46
N ASP A 892 -20.59 30.53 -8.65
CA ASP A 892 -20.17 30.80 -7.26
C ASP A 892 -20.25 29.56 -6.34
N LEU A 893 -20.86 28.45 -6.78
CA LEU A 893 -20.80 27.15 -6.08
C LEU A 893 -19.36 26.66 -5.85
N SER A 894 -18.40 27.07 -6.70
CA SER A 894 -17.00 26.67 -6.57
C SER A 894 -16.25 27.38 -5.44
N ARG A 895 -16.82 28.47 -4.92
CA ARG A 895 -16.19 29.35 -3.91
C ARG A 895 -16.94 29.39 -2.58
N SER A 896 -18.16 28.89 -2.53
CA SER A 896 -18.93 28.85 -1.29
C SER A 896 -18.23 27.97 -0.25
N SER A 897 -18.29 28.37 1.02
CA SER A 897 -17.77 27.55 2.11
C SER A 897 -18.69 26.37 2.45
N SER A 898 -20.01 26.52 2.25
CA SER A 898 -20.98 25.43 2.34
C SER A 898 -22.22 25.69 1.47
N LEU A 899 -23.14 24.72 1.44
CA LEU A 899 -24.49 24.93 0.90
C LEU A 899 -25.48 25.12 2.06
N LEU A 900 -26.38 26.07 1.88
CA LEU A 900 -27.47 26.35 2.81
C LEU A 900 -28.81 25.88 2.23
N GLU A 901 -29.65 25.33 3.09
CA GLU A 901 -30.96 24.80 2.72
C GLU A 901 -32.01 25.92 2.63
N ALA A 902 -32.52 26.16 1.42
CA ALA A 902 -33.62 27.06 1.14
C ALA A 902 -34.92 26.27 1.01
N TYR A 903 -35.80 26.38 2.01
CA TYR A 903 -37.12 25.74 2.00
C TYR A 903 -38.19 26.73 1.52
N PRO A 904 -39.07 26.35 0.57
CA PRO A 904 -40.16 27.22 0.13
C PRO A 904 -41.00 27.77 1.28
N GLY A 905 -41.34 29.06 1.21
CA GLY A 905 -42.12 29.77 2.24
C GLY A 905 -41.35 30.09 3.54
N LYS A 906 -40.08 29.71 3.66
CA LYS A 906 -39.19 30.14 4.74
C LYS A 906 -38.20 31.20 4.25
N PRO A 907 -37.75 32.12 5.12
CA PRO A 907 -36.70 33.05 4.75
C PRO A 907 -35.37 32.33 4.56
N PHE A 908 -34.59 32.75 3.56
CA PHE A 908 -33.23 32.30 3.29
C PHE A 908 -32.22 33.38 3.64
N TYR A 909 -31.14 33.01 4.32
CA TYR A 909 -30.06 33.92 4.72
C TYR A 909 -28.75 33.49 4.07
N THR A 910 -28.00 34.42 3.50
CA THR A 910 -26.68 34.17 2.88
C THR A 910 -25.78 35.39 3.06
N SER A 911 -24.48 35.15 3.04
CA SER A 911 -23.46 36.17 3.30
C SER A 911 -23.01 36.86 2.00
N ASP A 912 -23.06 38.19 2.00
CA ASP A 912 -22.23 39.00 1.12
C ASP A 912 -20.84 39.10 1.77
N GLU A 913 -19.92 38.26 1.30
CA GLU A 913 -18.60 38.10 1.88
C GLU A 913 -17.75 39.35 1.74
N TYR A 914 -17.93 40.10 0.65
CA TYR A 914 -17.14 41.29 0.37
C TYR A 914 -17.61 42.48 1.22
N ASP A 915 -18.92 42.76 1.22
CA ASP A 915 -19.48 43.88 2.00
C ASP A 915 -19.82 43.51 3.46
N ARG A 916 -19.40 42.32 3.90
CA ARG A 916 -19.43 41.80 5.28
C ARG A 916 -20.80 41.85 5.95
N ARG A 917 -21.83 41.34 5.28
CA ARG A 917 -23.23 41.43 5.74
C ARG A 917 -24.04 40.18 5.41
N MET A 918 -25.07 39.90 6.21
CA MET A 918 -26.09 38.89 5.86
C MET A 918 -27.28 39.57 5.16
N VAL A 919 -27.76 38.92 4.09
CA VAL A 919 -29.01 39.27 3.42
C VAL A 919 -30.10 38.25 3.72
N LYS A 920 -31.36 38.66 3.55
CA LYS A 920 -32.56 37.84 3.67
C LYS A 920 -33.34 37.87 2.36
N MET A 921 -33.80 36.70 1.90
CA MET A 921 -34.60 36.51 0.68
C MET A 921 -35.80 35.59 0.93
N ASP A 922 -36.79 35.69 0.06
CA ASP A 922 -37.94 34.79 0.01
C ASP A 922 -37.66 33.61 -0.93
N VAL A 923 -38.11 32.40 -0.54
CA VAL A 923 -37.97 31.17 -1.33
C VAL A 923 -39.33 30.78 -1.92
N ALA A 924 -39.43 30.72 -3.24
CA ALA A 924 -40.64 30.31 -3.95
C ALA A 924 -40.82 28.78 -4.00
N ASN A 925 -42.01 28.31 -4.43
CA ASN A 925 -42.33 26.87 -4.55
C ASN A 925 -41.46 26.11 -5.55
N ASP A 926 -40.92 26.80 -6.55
CA ASP A 926 -39.97 26.26 -7.53
C ASP A 926 -38.51 26.42 -7.08
N GLY A 927 -38.27 26.88 -5.85
CA GLY A 927 -36.97 27.05 -5.24
C GLY A 927 -36.24 28.33 -5.63
N THR A 928 -36.83 29.23 -6.43
CA THR A 928 -36.20 30.51 -6.79
C THR A 928 -36.17 31.51 -5.61
N LEU A 929 -35.16 32.40 -5.61
CA LEU A 929 -34.98 33.45 -4.61
C LEU A 929 -35.48 34.81 -5.11
N SER A 930 -36.11 35.58 -4.24
CA SER A 930 -36.61 36.94 -4.54
C SER A 930 -36.61 37.85 -3.31
N ASN A 931 -37.02 39.11 -3.47
CA ASN A 931 -37.21 40.07 -2.38
C ASN A 931 -36.01 40.22 -1.43
N LEU A 932 -34.81 40.34 -2.00
CA LEU A 932 -33.58 40.52 -1.23
C LEU A 932 -33.63 41.79 -0.37
N SER A 933 -33.28 41.66 0.91
CA SER A 933 -33.13 42.77 1.85
C SER A 933 -31.89 42.56 2.73
N TYR A 934 -31.25 43.65 3.18
CA TYR A 934 -30.16 43.57 4.15
C TYR A 934 -30.71 43.24 5.54
N PHE A 935 -30.13 42.23 6.22
CA PHE A 935 -30.61 41.77 7.52
C PHE A 935 -29.73 42.26 8.67
N VAL A 936 -28.42 41.98 8.62
CA VAL A 936 -27.44 42.46 9.61
C VAL A 936 -26.10 42.78 8.94
N GLU A 937 -25.39 43.79 9.44
CA GLU A 937 -24.06 44.23 8.97
C GLU A 937 -22.94 43.39 9.60
N GLN A 938 -23.08 42.07 9.52
CA GLN A 938 -22.10 41.08 9.96
C GLN A 938 -22.26 39.84 9.07
N GLY A 939 -21.19 39.28 8.54
CA GLY A 939 -21.25 38.11 7.65
C GLY A 939 -19.96 37.89 6.88
N GLU A 940 -19.48 36.66 6.83
CA GLU A 940 -18.32 36.30 6.00
C GLU A 940 -18.58 34.99 5.25
N PHE A 941 -18.72 33.89 5.99
CA PHE A 941 -18.81 32.53 5.43
C PHE A 941 -20.17 31.88 5.71
N GLY A 942 -20.19 30.75 6.42
CA GLY A 942 -21.39 29.97 6.72
C GLY A 942 -22.33 30.65 7.73
N SER A 943 -23.61 30.26 7.68
CA SER A 943 -24.60 30.60 8.69
C SER A 943 -25.48 29.40 9.03
N ALA A 944 -26.13 29.43 10.19
CA ALA A 944 -27.08 28.42 10.60
C ALA A 944 -28.27 29.06 11.34
N VAL A 945 -29.45 28.46 11.25
CA VAL A 945 -30.67 28.95 11.91
C VAL A 945 -31.18 27.88 12.86
N ASP A 946 -31.46 28.26 14.12
CA ASP A 946 -32.05 27.34 15.09
C ASP A 946 -33.58 27.19 14.94
N LYS A 947 -34.20 26.33 15.75
CA LYS A 947 -35.65 26.06 15.69
C LYS A 947 -36.52 27.27 16.04
N GLU A 948 -35.98 28.28 16.72
CA GLU A 948 -36.66 29.52 17.11
C GLU A 948 -36.43 30.66 16.12
N GLY A 949 -35.65 30.42 15.07
CA GLY A 949 -35.32 31.41 14.05
C GLY A 949 -34.18 32.36 14.44
N ASN A 950 -33.38 32.03 15.46
CA ASN A 950 -32.15 32.77 15.72
C ASN A 950 -31.10 32.41 14.67
N LEU A 951 -30.42 33.43 14.13
CA LEU A 951 -29.39 33.31 13.11
C LEU A 951 -28.00 33.32 13.76
N TYR A 952 -27.20 32.31 13.42
CA TYR A 952 -25.80 32.15 13.81
C TYR A 952 -24.93 32.45 12.60
N VAL A 953 -24.02 33.41 12.72
CA VAL A 953 -23.23 33.96 11.60
C VAL A 953 -21.75 33.79 11.87
N ALA A 954 -21.03 33.13 10.95
CA ALA A 954 -19.58 33.05 10.98
C ALA A 954 -18.96 34.34 10.41
N ASP A 955 -18.26 35.10 11.25
CA ASP A 955 -17.51 36.30 10.86
C ASP A 955 -16.37 36.55 11.87
N GLY A 956 -15.26 35.81 11.73
CA GLY A 956 -14.18 35.76 12.72
C GLY A 956 -14.51 34.94 13.98
N GLU A 957 -15.67 35.19 14.58
CA GLU A 957 -16.31 34.43 15.66
C GLU A 957 -17.72 34.00 15.20
N ILE A 958 -18.55 33.44 16.09
CA ILE A 958 -19.96 33.14 15.78
C ILE A 958 -20.87 34.15 16.46
N TYR A 959 -21.51 35.02 15.69
CA TYR A 959 -22.48 36.00 16.21
C TYR A 959 -23.90 35.45 16.17
N VAL A 960 -24.69 35.73 17.21
CA VAL A 960 -26.06 35.24 17.34
C VAL A 960 -27.04 36.41 17.29
N PHE A 961 -28.00 36.36 16.38
CA PHE A 961 -29.07 37.34 16.20
C PHE A 961 -30.43 36.65 16.34
N ASP A 962 -31.45 37.35 16.83
CA ASP A 962 -32.82 36.85 16.75
C ASP A 962 -33.42 37.02 15.35
N LYS A 963 -34.65 36.52 15.17
CA LYS A 963 -35.43 36.59 13.92
C LYS A 963 -35.68 38.02 13.41
N ASP A 964 -35.50 39.03 14.26
CA ASP A 964 -35.71 40.45 13.98
C ASP A 964 -34.37 41.19 13.76
N GLY A 965 -33.24 40.48 13.76
CA GLY A 965 -31.90 41.01 13.51
C GLY A 965 -31.22 41.62 14.74
N LYS A 966 -31.79 41.46 15.94
CA LYS A 966 -31.18 41.98 17.18
C LYS A 966 -30.14 41.00 17.71
N LYS A 967 -28.92 41.50 17.96
CA LYS A 967 -27.82 40.71 18.52
C LYS A 967 -28.17 40.17 19.92
N LYS A 968 -28.11 38.84 20.07
CA LYS A 968 -28.31 38.11 21.34
C LYS A 968 -27.00 37.77 22.04
N GLY A 969 -25.93 37.55 21.28
CA GLY A 969 -24.67 37.11 21.86
C GLY A 969 -23.59 36.80 20.83
N MET A 970 -22.53 36.15 21.30
CA MET A 970 -21.39 35.71 20.52
C MET A 970 -20.80 34.46 21.16
N ILE A 971 -20.45 33.46 20.36
CA ILE A 971 -19.72 32.26 20.78
C ILE A 971 -18.28 32.43 20.30
N ARG A 972 -17.33 32.37 21.24
CA ARG A 972 -15.90 32.39 20.92
C ARG A 972 -15.46 31.00 20.46
N VAL A 973 -14.77 30.92 19.34
CA VAL A 973 -14.24 29.66 18.80
C VAL A 973 -12.71 29.69 18.76
N PRO A 974 -12.02 28.56 19.00
CA PRO A 974 -10.55 28.53 19.01
C PRO A 974 -9.91 28.82 17.65
N GLU A 975 -10.65 28.58 16.55
CA GLU A 975 -10.21 28.79 15.17
C GLU A 975 -11.32 29.49 14.38
N ARG A 976 -10.94 30.26 13.35
CA ARG A 976 -11.90 31.02 12.54
C ARG A 976 -12.96 30.06 11.94
N PRO A 977 -14.25 30.26 12.21
CA PRO A 977 -15.29 29.36 11.74
C PRO A 977 -15.47 29.54 10.23
N SER A 978 -15.43 28.45 9.49
CA SER A 978 -15.63 28.44 8.03
C SER A 978 -17.07 28.04 7.68
N THR A 979 -17.62 27.06 8.39
CA THR A 979 -18.98 26.57 8.15
C THR A 979 -19.68 26.21 9.46
N LEU A 980 -21.02 26.24 9.45
CA LEU A 980 -21.89 26.05 10.61
C LEU A 980 -23.05 25.11 10.26
N GLN A 981 -23.36 24.14 11.12
CA GLN A 981 -24.54 23.28 10.93
C GLN A 981 -25.12 22.81 12.27
N PHE A 982 -26.44 22.90 12.43
CA PHE A 982 -27.13 22.29 13.56
C PHE A 982 -27.34 20.79 13.34
N GLY A 983 -26.96 19.98 14.33
CA GLY A 983 -27.09 18.53 14.30
C GLY A 983 -27.23 17.92 15.69
N GLY A 984 -26.83 16.66 15.81
CA GLY A 984 -27.01 15.88 17.04
C GLY A 984 -28.39 15.25 17.14
N LYS A 985 -28.53 14.30 18.08
CA LYS A 985 -29.74 13.48 18.27
C LYS A 985 -31.02 14.31 18.45
N ASP A 986 -30.92 15.53 18.97
CA ASP A 986 -32.04 16.44 19.21
C ASP A 986 -31.97 17.74 18.40
N GLY A 987 -30.93 17.93 17.57
CA GLY A 987 -30.75 19.13 16.75
C GLY A 987 -30.30 20.38 17.52
N ASN A 988 -29.82 20.24 18.76
CA ASN A 988 -29.46 21.37 19.62
C ASN A 988 -27.95 21.61 19.76
N THR A 989 -27.14 20.91 18.96
CA THR A 989 -25.69 21.11 18.91
C THR A 989 -25.33 21.83 17.62
N LEU A 990 -24.62 22.96 17.74
CA LEU A 990 -24.03 23.67 16.62
C LEU A 990 -22.64 23.10 16.35
N PHE A 991 -22.45 22.51 15.18
CA PHE A 991 -21.15 22.04 14.71
C PHE A 991 -20.47 23.09 13.86
N VAL A 992 -19.14 23.15 13.96
CA VAL A 992 -18.32 24.23 13.39
C VAL A 992 -17.05 23.63 12.81
N THR A 993 -16.76 23.94 11.54
CA THR A 993 -15.43 23.66 10.97
C THR A 993 -14.51 24.88 11.14
N GLY A 994 -13.31 24.65 11.66
CA GLY A 994 -12.29 25.68 11.94
C GLY A 994 -11.08 25.62 11.02
N ARG A 995 -11.22 25.10 9.79
CA ARG A 995 -10.12 24.70 8.88
C ARG A 995 -9.37 23.48 9.38
N SER A 996 -8.47 23.60 10.36
CA SER A 996 -7.64 22.48 10.82
C SER A 996 -8.32 21.57 11.84
N LYS A 997 -9.46 22.00 12.39
CA LYS A 997 -10.19 21.30 13.46
C LYS A 997 -11.69 21.35 13.28
N PHE A 998 -12.36 20.44 13.97
CA PHE A 998 -13.81 20.32 14.02
C PHE A 998 -14.31 20.47 15.46
N PHE A 999 -15.35 21.27 15.66
CA PHE A 999 -15.88 21.63 16.97
C PHE A 999 -17.38 21.39 17.09
N GLY A 1000 -17.85 21.22 18.32
CA GLY A 1000 -19.26 21.18 18.68
C GLY A 1000 -19.57 22.07 19.87
N VAL A 1001 -20.69 22.79 19.81
CA VAL A 1001 -21.19 23.65 20.88
C VAL A 1001 -22.63 23.27 21.20
N ARG A 1002 -22.88 22.85 22.44
CA ARG A 1002 -24.23 22.57 22.90
C ARG A 1002 -24.96 23.89 23.13
N ILE A 1003 -26.07 24.14 22.45
CA ILE A 1003 -26.79 25.42 22.56
C ILE A 1003 -27.91 25.37 23.60
N LYS A 1004 -28.49 24.18 23.85
CA LYS A 1004 -29.64 24.00 24.78
C LYS A 1004 -29.60 22.74 25.61
#